data_AF-A0A7V2QBE6-F1
#
_entry.id   AF-A0A7V2QBE6-F1
#
_cell.length_a   1.000
_cell.length_b   1.000
_cell.length_c   1.000
_cell.angle_alpha   90.00
_cell.angle_beta   90.00
_cell.angle_gamma   90.00
#
_symmetry.space_group_name_H-M   'P 1'
#
loop_
_entity.id
_entity.type
_entity.pdbx_description
1 polymer ?
#
loop_
_entity_poly.entity_id
_entity_poly.type
_entity_poly.pdbx_seq_one_letter_code
_entity_poly.pdbx_strand_id
1 'polypeptide(L)'
;MKKQGLRLTITMGLVVSLLIGSSAHSSQISIARAAEPSSNRALILLAPGADLNSTIKTVELTGGCVTHIFPPAALIGNVPVAPDDARAVYRQAVNEAVLVTLTGKARRAAQVWNQLLASESSSIAARIDTEIVNDALAPPPPERTLSLASVSGSAQTPNYYETSEYFIGRVAVGIVLPESDGSADSSTEDWNADERALVLSEITAALDWWAALEPNAHLTFVYDDGTAAPIATGYEPISRPASDQSLWITEIMEKKGYTGPSHFGQVRDYNNALREAYDTDWAFTIFVVDSSNDGDNRFADHHFAYAYLGGPFFVMTYGNSTYGPNNMDAVAAHETGHIFFALDQYYSAHQPCTRQAGYLGVENQNSEYGGCASDAPSIMRGHTPPYRNGDIDAYARGQIGWRDSDGDGILDPVDTTLNVISSDYVTATEQPNVLTFTGSVRDDPFPSPLRRDTIINTIEQVQYRWTGGKWTDAQPADGAFDTYTEAFTFTTPPLPTGDLDIDLRVVDSAGNELIQTLATIPMVDPVDAILDTTLTQAAQQAAGGEEQPHVTYNGQGISTISYIAGAYYRIDDGPWQPLAASDGAFDEPQEDFTFTIDLATLNPGLHQIQARSMDGAGNTETSPAGDSIFVQLQTHSVFLPLVLANK
;
A
#
# COMPACT_ATOMS: atom_id res chain seq x y z
N MET A 1 61.68 -46.30 15.62
CA MET A 1 62.30 -47.23 16.60
C MET A 1 61.25 -47.52 17.67
N LYS A 2 60.98 -48.82 17.91
CA LYS A 2 60.54 -49.53 19.15
C LYS A 2 59.90 -48.68 20.28
N LYS A 3 58.86 -49.08 21.01
CA LYS A 3 58.09 -50.33 21.21
C LYS A 3 56.99 -50.00 22.25
N GLN A 4 55.82 -50.64 22.09
CA GLN A 4 54.94 -51.27 23.09
C GLN A 4 55.02 -50.86 24.58
N GLY A 5 53.89 -50.50 25.19
CA GLY A 5 53.09 -51.38 26.07
C GLY A 5 53.05 -50.77 27.48
N LEU A 6 52.08 -50.91 28.37
CA LEU A 6 51.05 -51.92 28.59
C LEU A 6 50.04 -51.30 29.59
N ARG A 7 48.74 -51.51 29.39
CA ARG A 7 47.69 -51.18 30.36
C ARG A 7 47.76 -52.12 31.56
N LEU A 8 47.51 -51.61 32.77
CA LEU A 8 46.97 -52.41 33.86
C LEU A 8 45.86 -51.64 34.57
N THR A 9 44.65 -52.16 34.43
CA THR A 9 43.42 -51.72 35.05
C THR A 9 43.14 -52.67 36.21
N ILE A 10 42.96 -52.19 37.45
CA ILE A 10 42.06 -52.84 38.42
C ILE A 10 41.29 -51.77 39.19
N THR A 11 39.98 -51.93 39.03
CA THR A 11 38.78 -51.29 39.55
C THR A 11 38.53 -51.62 41.03
N MET A 12 38.05 -50.66 41.83
CA MET A 12 36.91 -50.75 42.80
C MET A 12 36.97 -49.54 43.75
N GLY A 13 35.89 -48.87 44.17
CA GLY A 13 34.47 -49.02 43.94
C GLY A 13 33.77 -47.67 44.24
N LEU A 14 32.70 -47.39 43.50
CA LEU A 14 31.32 -47.28 43.97
C LEU A 14 30.96 -46.04 44.83
N VAL A 15 30.59 -44.97 44.11
CA VAL A 15 29.34 -44.17 44.18
C VAL A 15 28.71 -43.92 45.56
N VAL A 16 28.63 -42.63 45.95
CA VAL A 16 27.37 -41.83 45.97
C VAL A 16 27.73 -40.36 45.71
N SER A 17 27.25 -39.80 44.59
CA SER A 17 27.36 -38.37 44.27
C SER A 17 25.97 -37.75 44.21
N LEU A 18 25.77 -36.70 44.99
CA LEU A 18 24.69 -35.74 44.83
C LEU A 18 25.29 -34.43 44.28
N LEU A 19 24.65 -33.93 43.23
CA LEU A 19 24.82 -32.71 42.44
C LEU A 19 25.68 -31.57 43.00
N ILE A 20 26.57 -31.03 42.14
CA ILE A 20 26.47 -29.71 41.48
C ILE A 20 27.57 -29.67 40.39
N GLY A 21 27.17 -29.69 39.11
CA GLY A 21 28.07 -29.64 37.97
C GLY A 21 28.22 -28.22 37.43
N SER A 22 29.44 -27.70 37.49
CA SER A 22 29.91 -26.49 36.81
C SER A 22 30.31 -26.85 35.37
N SER A 23 29.72 -26.16 34.40
CA SER A 23 29.98 -26.35 32.97
C SER A 23 31.18 -25.52 32.52
N ALA A 24 32.19 -26.22 31.99
CA ALA A 24 33.34 -25.64 31.31
C ALA A 24 32.92 -25.00 29.98
N HIS A 25 33.40 -23.78 29.74
CA HIS A 25 33.20 -23.02 28.51
C HIS A 25 33.94 -23.64 27.32
N SER A 26 33.20 -23.96 26.27
CA SER A 26 33.71 -24.10 24.90
C SER A 26 33.63 -22.75 24.20
N SER A 27 34.77 -22.23 23.76
CA SER A 27 34.85 -20.97 23.00
C SER A 27 34.31 -21.18 21.59
N GLN A 28 33.04 -20.84 21.36
CA GLN A 28 32.53 -20.55 20.02
C GLN A 28 32.89 -19.10 19.69
N ILE A 29 33.63 -18.90 18.60
CA ILE A 29 33.79 -17.59 17.98
C ILE A 29 32.44 -17.22 17.37
N SER A 30 31.66 -16.46 18.13
CA SER A 30 30.54 -15.68 17.63
C SER A 30 31.11 -14.60 16.72
N ILE A 31 30.95 -14.75 15.41
CA ILE A 31 31.01 -13.60 14.51
C ILE A 31 29.81 -12.76 14.91
N ALA A 32 30.05 -11.66 15.61
CA ALA A 32 29.01 -10.69 15.91
C ALA A 32 28.43 -10.21 14.58
N ARG A 33 27.23 -10.71 14.23
CA ARG A 33 26.34 -10.00 13.30
C ARG A 33 26.22 -8.59 13.87
N ALA A 34 26.52 -7.59 13.05
CA ALA A 34 26.12 -6.23 13.36
C ALA A 34 24.65 -6.28 13.73
N ALA A 35 24.28 -5.66 14.86
CA ALA A 35 22.88 -5.56 15.26
C ALA A 35 22.09 -5.04 14.05
N GLU A 36 20.97 -5.70 13.73
CA GLU A 36 20.10 -5.20 12.66
C GLU A 36 19.74 -3.74 12.97
N PRO A 37 19.70 -2.86 11.95
CA PRO A 37 19.40 -1.46 12.18
C PRO A 37 18.06 -1.36 12.94
N SER A 38 18.01 -0.52 13.98
CA SER A 38 16.83 -0.35 14.82
C SER A 38 15.63 0.26 14.09
N SER A 39 15.82 0.69 12.84
CA SER A 39 14.79 1.23 11.95
C SER A 39 15.13 0.90 10.48
N ASN A 40 14.11 0.54 9.72
CA ASN A 40 14.19 0.37 8.27
C ASN A 40 14.12 1.72 7.52
N ARG A 41 13.92 2.83 8.23
CA ARG A 41 13.95 4.18 7.65
C ARG A 41 15.33 4.48 7.04
N ALA A 42 15.35 4.97 5.81
CA ALA A 42 16.59 5.25 5.10
C ALA A 42 16.44 6.39 4.09
N LEU A 43 17.56 7.09 3.85
CA LEU A 43 17.79 7.92 2.67
C LEU A 43 18.42 7.06 1.56
N ILE A 44 17.80 7.04 0.38
CA ILE A 44 18.36 6.48 -0.85
C ILE A 44 18.85 7.64 -1.71
N LEU A 45 20.12 7.63 -2.09
CA LEU A 45 20.66 8.49 -3.14
C LEU A 45 20.73 7.71 -4.45
N LEU A 46 20.16 8.26 -5.51
CA LEU A 46 20.08 7.62 -6.82
C LEU A 46 21.35 7.83 -7.65
N ALA A 47 21.66 6.85 -8.50
CA ALA A 47 22.70 7.00 -9.50
C ALA A 47 22.27 7.99 -10.60
N PRO A 48 23.20 8.73 -11.24
CA PRO A 48 22.85 9.56 -12.39
C PRO A 48 22.17 8.74 -13.49
N GLY A 49 20.95 9.13 -13.87
CA GLY A 49 20.15 8.45 -14.90
C GLY A 49 19.37 7.23 -14.41
N ALA A 50 19.34 6.97 -13.10
CA ALA A 50 18.42 5.98 -12.52
C ALA A 50 16.96 6.36 -12.76
N ASP A 51 16.11 5.35 -12.95
CA ASP A 51 14.67 5.53 -13.06
C ASP A 51 14.04 5.56 -11.67
N LEU A 52 13.64 6.76 -11.25
CA LEU A 52 13.03 7.04 -9.96
C LEU A 52 11.83 6.12 -9.66
N ASN A 53 10.97 5.90 -10.66
CA ASN A 53 9.74 5.11 -10.48
C ASN A 53 10.05 3.63 -10.34
N SER A 54 11.06 3.14 -11.08
CA SER A 54 11.57 1.77 -10.91
C SER A 54 12.14 1.54 -9.51
N THR A 55 12.88 2.51 -8.95
CA THR A 55 13.39 2.40 -7.59
C THR A 55 12.26 2.36 -6.56
N ILE A 56 11.25 3.22 -6.69
CA ILE A 56 10.08 3.26 -5.80
C ILE A 56 9.36 1.90 -5.81
N LYS A 57 9.04 1.38 -7.01
CA LYS A 57 8.40 0.07 -7.17
C LYS A 57 9.23 -1.07 -6.56
N THR A 58 10.56 -0.99 -6.66
CA THR A 58 11.44 -1.98 -6.03
C THR A 58 11.35 -1.93 -4.49
N VAL A 59 11.27 -0.73 -3.90
CA VAL A 59 11.08 -0.58 -2.46
C VAL A 59 9.74 -1.17 -2.03
N GLU A 60 8.65 -0.87 -2.74
CA GLU A 60 7.30 -1.36 -2.44
C GLU A 60 7.19 -2.89 -2.56
N LEU A 61 7.76 -3.49 -3.62
CA LEU A 61 7.78 -4.95 -3.82
C LEU A 61 8.51 -5.71 -2.70
N THR A 62 9.37 -5.02 -1.94
CA THR A 62 10.09 -5.61 -0.79
C THR A 62 9.42 -5.32 0.56
N GLY A 63 8.18 -4.80 0.54
CA GLY A 63 7.41 -4.42 1.73
C GLY A 63 7.84 -3.09 2.35
N GLY A 64 8.56 -2.27 1.60
CA GLY A 64 8.90 -0.90 1.99
C GLY A 64 7.85 0.12 1.54
N CYS A 65 8.05 1.37 1.92
CA CYS A 65 7.27 2.50 1.42
C CYS A 65 8.18 3.74 1.32
N VAL A 66 7.87 4.62 0.38
CA VAL A 66 8.57 5.90 0.19
C VAL A 66 7.68 7.02 0.68
N THR A 67 8.23 7.90 1.53
CA THR A 67 7.47 9.03 2.12
C THR A 67 7.86 10.35 1.48
N HIS A 68 9.15 10.55 1.16
CA HIS A 68 9.65 11.80 0.58
C HIS A 68 10.46 11.52 -0.68
N ILE A 69 10.15 12.26 -1.74
CA ILE A 69 10.76 12.13 -3.05
C ILE A 69 11.37 13.48 -3.42
N PHE A 70 12.67 13.48 -3.75
CA PHE A 70 13.41 14.66 -4.22
C PHE A 70 13.89 14.40 -5.66
N PRO A 71 13.00 14.49 -6.68
CA PRO A 71 13.31 14.07 -8.03
C PRO A 71 14.47 14.85 -8.63
N PRO A 72 15.38 14.22 -9.39
CA PRO A 72 15.50 12.78 -9.64
C PRO A 72 16.56 12.12 -8.73
N ALA A 73 16.89 12.75 -7.60
CA ALA A 73 18.16 12.52 -6.92
C ALA A 73 18.07 11.62 -5.67
N ALA A 74 16.96 11.65 -4.94
CA ALA A 74 16.87 10.97 -3.66
C ALA A 74 15.44 10.62 -3.24
N LEU A 75 15.35 9.62 -2.36
CA LEU A 75 14.13 9.14 -1.71
C LEU A 75 14.39 9.00 -0.20
N ILE A 76 13.37 9.22 0.64
CA ILE A 76 13.38 8.87 2.06
C ILE A 76 12.13 8.04 2.36
N GLY A 77 12.28 6.93 3.08
CA GLY A 77 11.15 6.09 3.45
C GLY A 77 11.56 4.86 4.26
N ASN A 78 10.61 3.96 4.48
CA ASN A 78 10.84 2.65 5.05
C ASN A 78 11.40 1.70 3.98
N VAL A 79 12.67 1.33 4.09
CA VAL A 79 13.40 0.55 3.08
C VAL A 79 13.94 -0.72 3.72
N PRO A 80 13.20 -1.84 3.72
CA PRO A 80 13.65 -3.11 4.27
C PRO A 80 14.86 -3.66 3.51
N VAL A 81 14.80 -3.63 2.18
CA VAL A 81 15.85 -4.09 1.27
C VAL A 81 16.38 -2.92 0.46
N ALA A 82 17.69 -2.74 0.43
CA ALA A 82 18.33 -1.69 -0.37
C ALA A 82 18.19 -2.02 -1.86
N PRO A 83 17.72 -1.09 -2.71
CA PRO A 83 17.57 -1.33 -4.14
C PRO A 83 18.95 -1.28 -4.84
N ASP A 84 19.12 -2.13 -5.86
CA ASP A 84 20.41 -2.35 -6.54
C ASP A 84 20.88 -1.15 -7.39
N ASP A 85 19.95 -0.30 -7.81
CA ASP A 85 20.19 0.92 -8.60
C ASP A 85 20.52 2.16 -7.74
N ALA A 86 20.47 2.02 -6.41
CA ALA A 86 20.91 3.06 -5.49
C ALA A 86 22.42 3.31 -5.61
N ARG A 87 22.79 4.59 -5.70
CA ARG A 87 24.19 5.00 -5.55
C ARG A 87 24.68 4.78 -4.12
N ALA A 88 23.81 5.06 -3.14
CA ALA A 88 24.10 4.87 -1.72
C ALA A 88 22.80 4.83 -0.92
N VAL A 89 22.80 4.08 0.18
CA VAL A 89 21.70 4.01 1.14
C VAL A 89 22.23 4.33 2.54
N TYR A 90 21.61 5.31 3.20
CA TYR A 90 21.99 5.77 4.53
C TYR A 90 20.86 5.52 5.53
N ARG A 91 21.19 4.79 6.61
CA ARG A 91 20.29 4.58 7.78
C ARG A 91 20.68 5.40 9.00
N GLN A 92 21.73 6.21 8.86
CA GLN A 92 22.25 7.12 9.88
C GLN A 92 22.59 8.44 9.19
N ALA A 93 22.91 9.47 9.99
CA ALA A 93 23.31 10.76 9.46
C ALA A 93 24.48 10.62 8.46
N VAL A 94 24.35 11.28 7.32
CA VAL A 94 25.41 11.40 6.31
C VAL A 94 26.51 12.27 6.90
N ASN A 95 27.71 11.71 7.05
CA ASN A 95 28.86 12.44 7.59
C ASN A 95 29.20 13.65 6.70
N GLU A 96 29.64 14.74 7.34
CA GLU A 96 30.12 15.97 6.70
C GLU A 96 31.11 15.72 5.54
N ALA A 97 32.05 14.78 5.71
CA ALA A 97 33.03 14.44 4.67
C ALA A 97 32.36 13.91 3.38
N VAL A 98 31.17 13.30 3.47
CA VAL A 98 30.38 12.86 2.33
C VAL A 98 29.48 13.99 1.83
N LEU A 99 28.84 14.75 2.72
CA LEU A 99 27.98 15.88 2.36
C LEU A 99 28.69 16.89 1.45
N VAL A 100 29.95 17.22 1.75
CA VAL A 100 30.77 18.13 0.93
C VAL A 100 31.08 17.59 -0.47
N THR A 101 30.92 16.29 -0.71
CA THR A 101 31.09 15.66 -2.05
C THR A 101 29.79 15.61 -2.85
N LEU A 102 28.64 15.66 -2.19
CA LEU A 102 27.33 15.71 -2.85
C LEU A 102 27.11 17.11 -3.44
N THR A 103 26.26 17.24 -4.45
CA THR A 103 25.93 18.54 -5.07
C THR A 103 24.44 18.64 -5.39
N GLY A 104 23.92 19.86 -5.47
CA GLY A 104 22.53 20.12 -5.86
C GLY A 104 21.52 19.35 -4.99
N LYS A 105 20.53 18.74 -5.65
CA LYS A 105 19.42 18.01 -5.02
C LYS A 105 19.87 16.90 -4.07
N ALA A 106 20.90 16.13 -4.43
CA ALA A 106 21.41 15.06 -3.59
C ALA A 106 22.01 15.57 -2.28
N ARG A 107 22.68 16.74 -2.30
CA ARG A 107 23.19 17.37 -1.07
C ARG A 107 22.04 17.87 -0.20
N ARG A 108 21.06 18.55 -0.79
CA ARG A 108 19.88 19.06 -0.06
C ARG A 108 19.10 17.93 0.60
N ALA A 109 18.79 16.85 -0.13
CA ALA A 109 18.10 15.70 0.44
C ALA A 109 18.90 15.04 1.60
N ALA A 110 20.23 14.98 1.48
CA ALA A 110 21.08 14.47 2.56
C ALA A 110 21.11 15.41 3.79
N GLN A 111 21.02 16.73 3.58
CA GLN A 111 20.88 17.71 4.68
C GLN A 111 19.53 17.55 5.38
N VAL A 112 18.44 17.43 4.62
CA VAL A 112 17.08 17.16 5.15
C VAL A 112 17.08 15.87 5.97
N TRP A 113 17.64 14.79 5.44
CA TRP A 113 17.77 13.51 6.16
C TRP A 113 18.49 13.66 7.51
N ASN A 114 19.61 14.40 7.54
CA ASN A 114 20.32 14.65 8.79
C ASN A 114 19.50 15.47 9.79
N GLN A 115 18.70 16.42 9.31
CA GLN A 115 17.82 17.22 10.18
C GLN A 115 16.66 16.39 10.74
N LEU A 116 16.01 15.56 9.93
CA LEU A 116 14.94 14.67 10.38
C LEU A 116 15.43 13.75 11.52
N LEU A 117 16.63 13.17 11.38
CA LEU A 117 17.24 12.36 12.44
C LEU A 117 17.62 13.18 13.70
N ALA A 118 17.99 14.45 13.54
CA ALA A 118 18.33 15.32 14.66
C ALA A 118 17.07 15.71 15.47
N SER A 119 15.96 16.01 14.79
CA SER A 119 14.68 16.34 15.41
C SER A 119 14.11 15.19 16.25
N GLU A 120 14.31 13.93 15.83
CA GLU A 120 13.97 12.74 16.64
C GLU A 120 14.72 12.68 17.98
N SER A 121 15.85 13.39 18.13
CA SER A 121 16.74 13.35 19.29
C SER A 121 16.65 14.56 20.23
N SER A 122 15.91 15.61 19.84
CA SER A 122 15.87 16.89 20.57
C SER A 122 14.68 16.95 21.53
N SER A 123 14.92 17.43 22.76
CA SER A 123 13.88 17.67 23.77
C SER A 123 13.90 19.12 24.29
N ILE A 124 12.70 19.72 24.30
CA ILE A 124 12.26 20.95 24.99
C ILE A 124 12.95 22.27 24.59
N ALA A 125 12.48 22.89 23.50
CA ALA A 125 12.48 24.35 23.38
C ALA A 125 11.28 24.95 24.17
N ALA A 126 11.35 26.22 24.54
CA ALA A 126 10.29 26.90 25.29
C ALA A 126 8.93 26.81 24.59
N ARG A 127 7.84 26.84 25.37
CA ARG A 127 6.46 26.91 24.87
C ARG A 127 6.25 28.26 24.19
N ILE A 128 5.82 28.24 22.94
CA ILE A 128 5.45 29.44 22.18
C ILE A 128 3.93 29.47 22.11
N ASP A 129 3.33 30.51 22.70
CA ASP A 129 1.88 30.67 22.89
C ASP A 129 1.27 31.69 21.93
N THR A 130 1.94 31.99 20.81
CA THR A 130 1.40 32.93 19.83
C THR A 130 0.45 32.18 18.89
N GLU A 131 -0.85 32.48 19.01
CA GLU A 131 -1.86 32.03 18.05
C GLU A 131 -1.50 32.53 16.64
N ILE A 132 -1.69 31.66 15.66
CA ILE A 132 -1.79 32.06 14.26
C ILE A 132 -3.26 32.48 14.10
N VAL A 133 -3.52 33.74 13.70
CA VAL A 133 -4.88 34.31 13.80
C VAL A 133 -5.36 34.77 12.43
N ASN A 134 -6.59 34.39 12.06
CA ASN A 134 -7.22 34.71 10.77
C ASN A 134 -6.39 34.24 9.56
N ASP A 135 -5.83 33.04 9.70
CA ASP A 135 -4.94 32.37 8.76
C ASP A 135 -5.67 31.42 7.80
N ALA A 136 -6.87 30.93 8.16
CA ALA A 136 -7.73 30.21 7.23
C ALA A 136 -8.54 31.15 6.30
N LEU A 137 -7.98 31.47 5.13
CA LEU A 137 -8.62 32.34 4.13
C LEU A 137 -9.49 31.54 3.13
N ALA A 138 -10.49 32.20 2.55
CA ALA A 138 -11.30 31.61 1.48
C ALA A 138 -10.70 31.93 0.10
N PRO A 139 -10.44 30.93 -0.76
CA PRO A 139 -10.00 31.20 -2.13
C PRO A 139 -11.13 31.86 -2.92
N PRO A 140 -10.81 32.60 -4.01
CA PRO A 140 -11.83 33.11 -4.90
C PRO A 140 -12.64 31.94 -5.48
N PRO A 141 -13.96 32.13 -5.70
CA PRO A 141 -14.77 31.11 -6.33
C PRO A 141 -14.17 30.76 -7.70
N PRO A 142 -14.22 29.49 -8.13
CA PRO A 142 -13.72 29.09 -9.44
C PRO A 142 -14.37 29.93 -10.54
N GLU A 143 -13.57 30.42 -11.50
CA GLU A 143 -14.04 31.27 -12.58
C GLU A 143 -14.92 30.45 -13.53
N ARG A 144 -16.22 30.39 -13.23
CA ARG A 144 -17.30 29.72 -13.99
C ARG A 144 -16.96 28.32 -14.53
N THR A 145 -17.55 27.32 -13.87
CA THR A 145 -18.42 26.38 -14.61
C THR A 145 -19.69 26.10 -13.83
N LEU A 146 -20.79 26.35 -14.53
CA LEU A 146 -22.12 25.85 -14.23
C LEU A 146 -22.07 24.32 -14.04
N SER A 147 -22.90 23.83 -13.11
CA SER A 147 -23.38 22.45 -12.95
C SER A 147 -22.81 21.69 -11.75
N LEU A 148 -23.35 22.00 -10.56
CA LEU A 148 -23.85 20.92 -9.72
C LEU A 148 -24.97 20.22 -10.52
N ALA A 149 -24.85 18.90 -10.68
CA ALA A 149 -25.74 17.99 -11.41
C ALA A 149 -25.70 18.08 -12.95
N SER A 150 -25.26 16.98 -13.59
CA SER A 150 -25.42 16.56 -15.00
C SER A 150 -24.24 16.70 -15.98
N VAL A 151 -23.12 16.02 -15.69
CA VAL A 151 -22.42 15.29 -16.75
C VAL A 151 -22.35 13.82 -16.35
N SER A 152 -23.36 13.05 -16.75
CA SER A 152 -23.21 11.61 -16.90
C SER A 152 -22.11 11.38 -17.95
N GLY A 153 -20.85 11.24 -17.50
CA GLY A 153 -19.68 11.06 -18.36
C GLY A 153 -18.47 11.97 -18.11
N SER A 154 -18.43 12.81 -17.07
CA SER A 154 -17.18 13.48 -16.67
C SER A 154 -16.32 12.53 -15.81
N ALA A 155 -15.03 12.40 -16.13
CA ALA A 155 -14.08 11.61 -15.34
C ALA A 155 -14.19 11.94 -13.84
N GLN A 156 -14.23 10.92 -12.99
CA GLN A 156 -14.33 11.08 -11.53
C GLN A 156 -12.96 11.31 -10.88
N THR A 157 -11.87 11.30 -11.66
CA THR A 157 -10.53 11.70 -11.20
C THR A 157 -10.46 13.21 -10.93
N PRO A 158 -9.53 13.68 -10.08
CA PRO A 158 -9.54 15.08 -9.65
C PRO A 158 -9.28 16.04 -10.81
N ASN A 159 -10.11 17.07 -10.93
CA ASN A 159 -10.03 18.07 -12.01
C ASN A 159 -9.10 19.24 -11.67
N TYR A 160 -9.01 20.22 -12.59
CA TYR A 160 -8.16 21.40 -12.47
C TYR A 160 -8.29 22.19 -11.15
N TYR A 161 -9.48 22.25 -10.56
CA TYR A 161 -9.76 22.99 -9.32
C TYR A 161 -9.59 22.14 -8.05
N GLU A 162 -9.50 20.82 -8.20
CA GLU A 162 -9.45 19.85 -7.12
C GLU A 162 -7.99 19.41 -6.92
N THR A 163 -7.22 20.27 -6.25
CA THR A 163 -5.80 20.02 -6.03
C THR A 163 -5.49 19.45 -4.64
N SER A 164 -6.48 19.37 -3.74
CA SER A 164 -6.31 18.88 -2.36
C SER A 164 -7.65 18.54 -1.68
N GLU A 165 -8.43 17.59 -2.23
CA GLU A 165 -9.77 17.27 -1.72
C GLU A 165 -9.76 16.53 -0.37
N TYR A 166 -8.81 15.62 -0.18
CA TYR A 166 -8.55 14.87 1.05
C TYR A 166 -7.07 14.48 1.13
N PHE A 167 -6.54 14.29 2.34
CA PHE A 167 -5.11 14.17 2.57
C PHE A 167 -4.64 12.71 2.57
N ILE A 168 -4.85 12.02 1.44
CA ILE A 168 -4.51 10.61 1.23
C ILE A 168 -3.80 10.48 -0.12
N GLY A 169 -2.79 9.63 -0.20
CA GLY A 169 -2.05 9.35 -1.44
C GLY A 169 -0.87 10.29 -1.69
N ARG A 170 -0.58 10.54 -2.96
CA ARG A 170 0.62 11.23 -3.43
C ARG A 170 0.37 12.73 -3.58
N VAL A 171 1.24 13.55 -3.01
CA VAL A 171 1.11 15.01 -2.98
C VAL A 171 2.37 15.68 -3.53
N ALA A 172 2.24 16.44 -4.62
CA ALA A 172 3.32 17.30 -5.07
C ALA A 172 3.35 18.62 -4.28
N VAL A 173 4.55 19.01 -3.83
CA VAL A 173 4.76 20.18 -2.98
C VAL A 173 5.67 21.16 -3.71
N GLY A 174 5.07 22.24 -4.22
CA GLY A 174 5.81 23.36 -4.77
C GLY A 174 6.32 24.25 -3.64
N ILE A 175 7.61 24.54 -3.59
CA ILE A 175 8.17 25.51 -2.63
C ILE A 175 8.73 26.69 -3.41
N VAL A 176 8.36 27.91 -3.05
CA VAL A 176 8.78 29.13 -3.74
C VAL A 176 9.32 30.13 -2.74
N LEU A 177 10.53 30.62 -3.02
CA LEU A 177 11.22 31.63 -2.21
C LEU A 177 11.33 32.92 -3.03
N PRO A 178 10.51 33.94 -2.76
CA PRO A 178 10.65 35.27 -3.36
C PRO A 178 11.98 35.92 -2.97
N GLU A 179 12.58 36.66 -3.89
CA GLU A 179 13.81 37.44 -3.66
C GLU A 179 13.66 38.83 -4.25
N SER A 180 13.77 39.87 -3.42
CA SER A 180 13.62 41.25 -3.89
C SER A 180 14.83 41.68 -4.70
N ASP A 181 14.64 42.16 -5.93
CA ASP A 181 15.73 42.68 -6.77
C ASP A 181 15.93 44.20 -6.66
N GLY A 182 15.15 44.86 -5.80
CA GLY A 182 15.23 46.30 -5.56
C GLY A 182 14.57 47.17 -6.65
N SER A 183 13.87 46.59 -7.62
CA SER A 183 13.32 47.35 -8.75
C SER A 183 11.98 48.06 -8.48
N ALA A 184 11.16 47.57 -7.54
CA ALA A 184 9.92 48.22 -7.10
C ALA A 184 9.97 48.68 -5.63
N ASP A 185 10.39 47.81 -4.71
CA ASP A 185 10.67 48.15 -3.31
C ASP A 185 12.17 48.13 -3.02
N SER A 186 12.60 48.62 -1.85
CA SER A 186 14.00 48.44 -1.44
C SER A 186 14.21 46.99 -1.02
N SER A 187 15.23 46.34 -1.58
CA SER A 187 15.67 45.01 -1.12
C SER A 187 16.32 45.15 0.27
N THR A 188 15.75 44.46 1.25
CA THR A 188 16.15 44.48 2.66
C THR A 188 16.40 43.10 3.24
N GLU A 189 15.88 42.07 2.59
CA GLU A 189 16.07 40.65 2.88
C GLU A 189 16.84 39.99 1.74
N ASP A 190 17.66 38.98 2.05
CA ASP A 190 18.51 38.28 1.08
C ASP A 190 18.68 36.81 1.49
N TRP A 191 18.16 35.87 0.70
CA TRP A 191 18.28 34.45 1.03
C TRP A 191 19.71 33.95 0.94
N ASN A 192 20.17 33.29 1.99
CA ASN A 192 21.43 32.53 1.99
C ASN A 192 21.21 31.02 1.82
N ALA A 193 22.30 30.25 1.71
CA ALA A 193 22.21 28.81 1.46
C ALA A 193 21.71 28.00 2.67
N ASP A 194 22.01 28.45 3.89
CA ASP A 194 21.65 27.75 5.11
C ASP A 194 20.17 27.97 5.45
N GLU A 195 19.65 29.18 5.23
CA GLU A 195 18.22 29.49 5.39
C GLU A 195 17.36 28.62 4.45
N ARG A 196 17.75 28.52 3.19
CA ARG A 196 17.02 27.70 2.20
C ARG A 196 17.06 26.21 2.52
N ALA A 197 18.16 25.73 3.07
CA ALA A 197 18.28 24.36 3.54
C ALA A 197 17.41 24.11 4.77
N LEU A 198 17.31 25.09 5.69
CA LEU A 198 16.43 25.02 6.85
C LEU A 198 14.95 25.00 6.42
N VAL A 199 14.53 25.89 5.52
CA VAL A 199 13.16 25.92 4.98
C VAL A 199 12.75 24.56 4.42
N LEU A 200 13.59 23.96 3.56
CA LEU A 200 13.28 22.63 3.02
C LEU A 200 13.17 21.58 4.13
N SER A 201 14.07 21.62 5.11
CA SER A 201 14.09 20.63 6.20
C SER A 201 12.88 20.73 7.12
N GLU A 202 12.46 21.95 7.47
CA GLU A 202 11.30 22.23 8.32
C GLU A 202 9.98 21.87 7.63
N ILE A 203 9.83 22.23 6.34
CA ILE A 203 8.67 21.82 5.55
C ILE A 203 8.62 20.29 5.42
N THR A 204 9.77 19.63 5.16
CA THR A 204 9.81 18.17 5.12
C THR A 204 9.48 17.56 6.48
N ALA A 205 9.93 18.14 7.59
CA ALA A 205 9.60 17.66 8.94
C ALA A 205 8.09 17.78 9.22
N ALA A 206 7.45 18.88 8.84
CA ALA A 206 5.99 19.05 8.95
C ALA A 206 5.21 17.96 8.20
N LEU A 207 5.65 17.62 6.99
CA LEU A 207 4.99 16.61 6.15
C LEU A 207 5.32 15.18 6.60
N ASP A 208 6.53 14.96 7.13
CA ASP A 208 6.91 13.70 7.78
C ASP A 208 6.05 13.43 9.02
N TRP A 209 5.77 14.46 9.81
CA TRP A 209 4.87 14.40 10.96
C TRP A 209 3.48 13.95 10.53
N TRP A 210 2.92 14.54 9.46
CA TRP A 210 1.62 14.12 8.92
C TRP A 210 1.64 12.65 8.46
N ALA A 211 2.63 12.23 7.66
CA ALA A 211 2.72 10.83 7.22
C ALA A 211 2.83 9.83 8.38
N ALA A 212 3.44 10.22 9.50
CA ALA A 212 3.58 9.36 10.67
C ALA A 212 2.27 9.20 11.49
N LEU A 213 1.33 10.15 11.38
CA LEU A 213 0.08 10.15 12.16
C LEU A 213 -1.03 9.24 11.60
N GLU A 214 -0.97 8.92 10.31
CA GLU A 214 -1.93 8.04 9.65
C GLU A 214 -1.26 7.24 8.54
N PRO A 215 -0.63 6.09 8.87
CA PRO A 215 0.00 5.23 7.87
C PRO A 215 -0.95 4.73 6.78
N ASN A 216 -2.24 4.57 7.09
CA ASN A 216 -3.27 4.13 6.13
C ASN A 216 -3.64 5.23 5.11
N ALA A 217 -3.18 6.47 5.32
CA ALA A 217 -3.31 7.53 4.32
C ALA A 217 -2.28 7.40 3.18
N HIS A 218 -1.31 6.49 3.30
CA HIS A 218 -0.30 6.21 2.29
C HIS A 218 0.40 7.47 1.72
N LEU A 219 0.64 8.45 2.58
CA LEU A 219 1.17 9.75 2.19
C LEU A 219 2.57 9.65 1.60
N THR A 220 2.71 10.19 0.38
CA THR A 220 3.98 10.37 -0.32
C THR A 220 4.11 11.80 -0.81
N PHE A 221 5.22 12.47 -0.49
CA PHE A 221 5.47 13.85 -0.87
C PHE A 221 6.52 13.97 -1.95
N VAL A 222 6.22 14.69 -3.04
CA VAL A 222 7.15 14.95 -4.15
C VAL A 222 7.49 16.43 -4.19
N TYR A 223 8.75 16.79 -3.93
CA TYR A 223 9.17 18.18 -3.84
C TYR A 223 9.65 18.75 -5.17
N ASP A 224 9.18 19.93 -5.55
CA ASP A 224 9.85 20.74 -6.57
C ASP A 224 11.15 21.36 -6.02
N ASP A 225 12.11 21.64 -6.89
CA ASP A 225 13.43 22.16 -6.50
C ASP A 225 13.46 23.67 -6.21
N GLY A 226 12.32 24.29 -5.93
CA GLY A 226 12.24 25.75 -5.80
C GLY A 226 13.03 26.36 -4.62
N THR A 227 13.54 25.55 -3.68
CA THR A 227 14.53 25.99 -2.67
C THR A 227 15.96 26.09 -3.22
N ALA A 228 16.24 25.52 -4.40
CA ALA A 228 17.56 25.53 -5.02
C ALA A 228 18.01 26.93 -5.46
N ALA A 229 17.06 27.79 -5.81
CA ALA A 229 17.30 29.18 -6.16
C ALA A 229 16.04 29.99 -5.89
N PRO A 230 16.13 31.09 -5.13
CA PRO A 230 15.05 32.06 -5.02
C PRO A 230 14.64 32.62 -6.38
N ILE A 231 13.40 33.10 -6.47
CA ILE A 231 12.84 33.69 -7.69
C ILE A 231 12.77 35.20 -7.48
N ALA A 232 13.52 35.93 -8.30
CA ALA A 232 13.55 37.39 -8.25
C ALA A 232 12.14 37.98 -8.44
N THR A 233 11.84 39.05 -7.74
CA THR A 233 10.63 39.87 -7.85
C THR A 233 10.99 41.33 -7.58
N GLY A 234 10.24 42.29 -8.13
CA GLY A 234 10.51 43.69 -7.87
C GLY A 234 10.17 44.14 -6.46
N TYR A 235 9.36 43.36 -5.75
CA TYR A 235 8.79 43.68 -4.45
C TYR A 235 9.58 43.04 -3.31
N GLU A 236 9.56 43.69 -2.14
CA GLU A 236 10.08 43.15 -0.87
C GLU A 236 8.87 42.69 -0.05
N PRO A 237 8.45 41.41 -0.14
CA PRO A 237 7.11 41.02 0.31
C PRO A 237 6.89 41.26 1.81
N ILE A 238 7.91 41.08 2.65
CA ILE A 238 7.80 41.28 4.10
C ILE A 238 7.47 42.73 4.47
N SER A 239 7.93 43.69 3.66
CA SER A 239 7.69 45.12 3.87
C SER A 239 6.27 45.57 3.51
N ARG A 240 5.44 44.66 2.98
CA ARG A 240 4.08 44.91 2.51
C ARG A 240 3.05 44.20 3.37
N PRO A 241 1.77 44.63 3.34
CA PRO A 241 0.70 43.84 3.94
C PRO A 241 0.52 42.51 3.18
N ALA A 242 0.13 41.43 3.86
CA ALA A 242 -0.15 40.14 3.24
C ALA A 242 -1.18 40.23 2.10
N SER A 243 -2.13 41.17 2.20
CA SER A 243 -3.12 41.44 1.14
C SER A 243 -2.52 41.86 -0.22
N ASP A 244 -1.28 42.36 -0.26
CA ASP A 244 -0.56 42.72 -1.49
C ASP A 244 0.06 41.53 -2.23
N GLN A 245 -0.13 40.28 -1.76
CA GLN A 245 0.45 39.07 -2.35
C GLN A 245 0.26 38.90 -3.86
N SER A 246 -0.86 39.42 -4.40
CA SER A 246 -1.15 39.34 -5.82
C SER A 246 -0.08 40.02 -6.69
N LEU A 247 0.65 41.01 -6.17
CA LEU A 247 1.71 41.71 -6.90
C LEU A 247 2.89 40.79 -7.17
N TRP A 248 3.47 40.23 -6.11
CA TRP A 248 4.70 39.44 -6.22
C TRP A 248 4.45 37.98 -6.59
N ILE A 249 3.32 37.36 -6.18
CA ILE A 249 2.99 36.00 -6.63
C ILE A 249 2.79 35.99 -8.15
N THR A 250 2.10 36.99 -8.71
CA THR A 250 1.89 37.09 -10.16
C THR A 250 3.23 37.18 -10.89
N GLU A 251 4.12 38.08 -10.47
CA GLU A 251 5.43 38.25 -11.11
C GLU A 251 6.29 36.96 -11.05
N ILE A 252 6.26 36.28 -9.91
CA ILE A 252 7.02 35.03 -9.71
C ILE A 252 6.45 33.90 -10.57
N MET A 253 5.13 33.72 -10.60
CA MET A 253 4.51 32.68 -11.43
C MET A 253 4.74 32.94 -12.92
N GLU A 254 4.67 34.20 -13.38
CA GLU A 254 5.02 34.57 -14.75
C GLU A 254 6.48 34.23 -15.09
N LYS A 255 7.42 34.48 -14.16
CA LYS A 255 8.84 34.08 -14.31
C LYS A 255 9.02 32.55 -14.35
N LYS A 256 8.16 31.79 -13.67
CA LYS A 256 8.10 30.32 -13.78
C LYS A 256 7.41 29.83 -15.06
N GLY A 257 6.82 30.72 -15.86
CA GLY A 257 6.14 30.40 -17.11
C GLY A 257 4.63 30.19 -16.98
N TYR A 258 4.04 30.43 -15.81
CA TYR A 258 2.61 30.31 -15.55
C TYR A 258 1.96 31.69 -15.59
N THR A 259 1.48 32.06 -16.78
CA THR A 259 0.80 33.34 -17.01
C THR A 259 -0.71 33.16 -16.94
N GLY A 260 -1.44 34.14 -16.41
CA GLY A 260 -2.89 34.03 -16.27
C GLY A 260 -3.52 35.28 -15.67
N PRO A 261 -4.86 35.37 -15.67
CA PRO A 261 -5.58 36.57 -15.22
C PRO A 261 -5.56 36.77 -13.70
N SER A 262 -5.22 35.74 -12.92
CA SER A 262 -5.10 35.82 -11.47
C SER A 262 -3.96 34.92 -10.97
N HIS A 263 -3.27 35.36 -9.92
CA HIS A 263 -2.24 34.57 -9.25
C HIS A 263 -2.78 33.21 -8.75
N PHE A 264 -4.04 33.12 -8.34
CA PHE A 264 -4.67 31.84 -8.01
C PHE A 264 -4.74 30.88 -9.21
N GLY A 265 -5.13 31.37 -10.39
CA GLY A 265 -5.12 30.55 -11.61
C GLY A 265 -3.71 30.10 -11.96
N GLN A 266 -2.74 31.00 -11.90
CA GLN A 266 -1.34 30.69 -12.20
C GLN A 266 -0.75 29.64 -11.24
N VAL A 267 -1.05 29.73 -9.94
CA VAL A 267 -0.61 28.72 -8.96
C VAL A 267 -1.33 27.39 -9.18
N ARG A 268 -2.61 27.38 -9.60
CA ARG A 268 -3.28 26.13 -10.00
C ARG A 268 -2.67 25.53 -11.25
N ASP A 269 -2.31 26.34 -12.25
CA ASP A 269 -1.62 25.87 -13.45
C ASP A 269 -0.30 25.20 -13.07
N TYR A 270 0.44 25.82 -12.14
CA TYR A 270 1.67 25.26 -11.60
C TYR A 270 1.44 23.95 -10.83
N ASN A 271 0.47 23.90 -9.91
CA ASN A 271 0.14 22.69 -9.15
C ASN A 271 -0.30 21.54 -10.06
N ASN A 272 -1.15 21.79 -11.06
CA ASN A 272 -1.56 20.76 -12.02
C ASN A 272 -0.39 20.29 -12.90
N ALA A 273 0.51 21.19 -13.30
CA ALA A 273 1.74 20.80 -13.99
C ALA A 273 2.63 19.90 -13.12
N LEU A 274 2.68 20.13 -11.80
CA LEU A 274 3.37 19.23 -10.87
C LEU A 274 2.69 17.85 -10.77
N ARG A 275 1.35 17.80 -10.69
CA ARG A 275 0.59 16.55 -10.69
C ARG A 275 0.85 15.72 -11.93
N GLU A 276 0.80 16.35 -13.10
CA GLU A 276 1.09 15.70 -14.38
C GLU A 276 2.56 15.25 -14.48
N ALA A 277 3.50 16.06 -14.02
CA ALA A 277 4.93 15.75 -14.13
C ALA A 277 5.39 14.63 -13.20
N TYR A 278 4.74 14.48 -12.03
CA TYR A 278 5.15 13.55 -10.98
C TYR A 278 4.14 12.45 -10.67
N ASP A 279 3.04 12.41 -11.42
CA ASP A 279 1.94 11.45 -11.25
C ASP A 279 1.46 11.43 -9.79
N THR A 280 0.94 12.59 -9.36
CA THR A 280 0.43 12.78 -8.00
C THR A 280 -1.06 13.10 -7.98
N ASP A 281 -1.74 12.62 -6.95
CA ASP A 281 -3.17 12.82 -6.72
C ASP A 281 -3.48 14.28 -6.42
N TRP A 282 -2.62 14.89 -5.61
CA TRP A 282 -2.80 16.25 -5.08
C TRP A 282 -1.56 17.10 -5.37
N ALA A 283 -1.73 18.42 -5.30
CA ALA A 283 -0.61 19.35 -5.30
C ALA A 283 -0.97 20.68 -4.63
N PHE A 284 -0.02 21.26 -3.92
CA PHE A 284 -0.13 22.61 -3.39
C PHE A 284 1.22 23.34 -3.41
N THR A 285 1.17 24.66 -3.32
CA THR A 285 2.37 25.50 -3.28
C THR A 285 2.53 26.18 -1.92
N ILE A 286 3.77 26.32 -1.48
CA ILE A 286 4.18 27.03 -0.28
C ILE A 286 5.04 28.20 -0.71
N PHE A 287 4.62 29.42 -0.36
CA PHE A 287 5.47 30.61 -0.49
C PHE A 287 6.12 30.91 0.85
N VAL A 288 7.44 30.96 0.90
CA VAL A 288 8.17 31.37 2.10
C VAL A 288 8.82 32.72 1.82
N VAL A 289 8.37 33.74 2.54
CA VAL A 289 8.86 35.12 2.43
C VAL A 289 10.01 35.30 3.42
N ASP A 290 11.16 35.79 2.93
CA ASP A 290 12.29 36.08 3.82
C ASP A 290 11.92 37.19 4.81
N SER A 291 12.36 37.03 6.04
CA SER A 291 12.15 37.97 7.14
C SER A 291 13.36 37.98 8.09
N SER A 292 14.51 37.49 7.65
CA SER A 292 15.71 37.33 8.47
C SER A 292 16.23 38.63 9.09
N ASN A 293 15.95 39.77 8.46
CA ASN A 293 16.31 41.11 8.87
C ASN A 293 15.09 41.95 9.28
N ASP A 294 13.94 41.31 9.49
CA ASP A 294 12.72 41.94 10.00
C ASP A 294 12.61 41.83 11.53
N GLY A 295 12.10 42.88 12.17
CA GLY A 295 12.15 43.03 13.62
C GLY A 295 11.13 42.17 14.39
N ASP A 296 9.99 41.88 13.77
CA ASP A 296 8.91 41.08 14.36
C ASP A 296 8.53 39.83 13.55
N ASN A 297 9.23 39.57 12.43
CA ASN A 297 9.02 38.49 11.49
C ASN A 297 7.58 38.44 10.96
N ARG A 298 7.03 39.60 10.60
CA ARG A 298 5.64 39.74 10.14
C ARG A 298 5.56 40.64 8.93
N PHE A 299 4.55 40.39 8.10
CA PHE A 299 4.09 41.35 7.11
C PHE A 299 3.67 42.66 7.79
N ALA A 300 3.59 43.75 7.01
CA ALA A 300 3.24 45.08 7.54
C ALA A 300 1.83 45.17 8.17
N ASP A 301 0.95 44.21 7.89
CA ASP A 301 -0.38 44.04 8.51
C ASP A 301 -0.42 42.99 9.63
N HIS A 302 0.75 42.59 10.13
CA HIS A 302 0.98 41.68 11.26
C HIS A 302 0.66 40.20 11.03
N HIS A 303 0.32 39.80 9.80
CA HIS A 303 0.29 38.39 9.41
C HIS A 303 1.72 37.82 9.38
N PHE A 304 1.86 36.51 9.64
CA PHE A 304 3.13 35.80 9.44
C PHE A 304 2.95 34.44 8.77
N ALA A 305 1.74 33.89 8.79
CA ALA A 305 1.33 32.72 8.03
C ALA A 305 -0.17 32.81 7.71
N TYR A 306 -0.58 32.22 6.59
CA TYR A 306 -1.97 32.04 6.18
C TYR A 306 -2.09 31.05 5.02
N ALA A 307 -3.18 30.29 4.99
CA ALA A 307 -3.53 29.34 3.95
C ALA A 307 -4.88 29.64 3.31
N TYR A 308 -5.04 29.20 2.08
CA TYR A 308 -6.34 29.13 1.44
C TYR A 308 -6.98 27.77 1.72
N LEU A 309 -8.16 27.79 2.32
CA LEU A 309 -8.89 26.57 2.67
C LEU A 309 -9.22 25.76 1.41
N GLY A 310 -8.62 24.57 1.29
CA GLY A 310 -8.69 23.76 0.07
C GLY A 310 -7.66 24.09 -1.00
N GLY A 311 -6.62 24.84 -0.64
CA GLY A 311 -5.59 25.29 -1.56
C GLY A 311 -6.00 26.51 -2.41
N PRO A 312 -5.17 26.88 -3.40
CA PRO A 312 -4.07 26.08 -3.96
C PRO A 312 -2.70 26.31 -3.29
N PHE A 313 -2.61 27.21 -2.32
CA PHE A 313 -1.35 27.51 -1.63
C PHE A 313 -1.55 28.08 -0.23
N PHE A 314 -0.44 28.13 0.51
CA PHE A 314 -0.30 28.95 1.71
C PHE A 314 0.98 29.78 1.64
N VAL A 315 1.05 30.82 2.47
CA VAL A 315 2.20 31.73 2.59
C VAL A 315 2.63 31.75 4.04
N MET A 316 3.93 31.73 4.28
CA MET A 316 4.51 31.98 5.60
C MET A 316 5.79 32.81 5.51
N THR A 317 6.14 33.48 6.59
CA THR A 317 7.42 34.21 6.72
C THR A 317 8.50 33.25 7.22
N TYR A 318 9.76 33.54 6.91
CA TYR A 318 10.89 32.71 7.35
C TYR A 318 10.98 32.62 8.88
N GLY A 319 10.87 33.77 9.55
CA GLY A 319 10.96 33.85 11.01
C GLY A 319 9.68 33.47 11.76
N ASN A 320 8.52 33.42 11.09
CA ASN A 320 7.24 33.00 11.67
C ASN A 320 6.92 33.68 13.01
N SER A 321 7.00 35.02 13.07
CA SER A 321 6.76 35.76 14.31
C SER A 321 7.66 35.26 15.46
N THR A 322 7.07 34.82 16.58
CA THR A 322 7.76 34.31 17.77
C THR A 322 8.10 32.82 17.68
N TYR A 323 7.62 32.09 16.67
CA TYR A 323 7.97 30.68 16.45
C TYR A 323 9.45 30.53 16.13
N GLY A 324 9.99 31.46 15.33
CA GLY A 324 11.33 31.36 14.79
C GLY A 324 11.41 30.31 13.67
N PRO A 325 12.49 30.34 12.89
CA PRO A 325 12.64 29.45 11.73
C PRO A 325 12.82 27.97 12.09
N ASN A 326 13.17 27.64 13.34
CA ASN A 326 13.33 26.25 13.83
C ASN A 326 12.03 25.64 14.42
N ASN A 327 10.90 26.35 14.35
CA ASN A 327 9.58 25.78 14.59
C ASN A 327 8.66 26.09 13.39
N MET A 328 9.26 26.26 12.21
CA MET A 328 8.53 26.47 10.97
C MET A 328 7.72 25.23 10.63
N ASP A 329 8.23 24.06 11.02
CA ASP A 329 7.55 22.78 10.88
C ASP A 329 6.14 22.75 11.54
N ALA A 330 5.99 23.31 12.75
CA ALA A 330 4.70 23.42 13.42
C ALA A 330 3.72 24.34 12.68
N VAL A 331 4.21 25.47 12.14
CA VAL A 331 3.41 26.41 11.34
C VAL A 331 3.01 25.77 10.02
N ALA A 332 3.96 25.16 9.30
CA ALA A 332 3.70 24.46 8.05
C ALA A 332 2.73 23.28 8.25
N ALA A 333 2.80 22.56 9.37
CA ALA A 333 1.86 21.50 9.70
C ALA A 333 0.43 22.04 9.87
N HIS A 334 0.28 23.15 10.59
CA HIS A 334 -1.01 23.85 10.76
C HIS A 334 -1.61 24.29 9.41
N GLU A 335 -0.82 25.02 8.61
CA GLU A 335 -1.28 25.56 7.32
C GLU A 335 -1.57 24.45 6.30
N THR A 336 -0.84 23.33 6.36
CA THR A 336 -1.14 22.13 5.55
C THR A 336 -2.52 21.55 5.90
N GLY A 337 -2.94 21.61 7.17
CA GLY A 337 -4.30 21.24 7.57
C GLY A 337 -5.36 22.03 6.79
N HIS A 338 -5.19 23.34 6.64
CA HIS A 338 -6.10 24.17 5.85
C HIS A 338 -6.09 23.86 4.35
N ILE A 339 -4.93 23.49 3.78
CA ILE A 339 -4.86 23.03 2.39
C ILE A 339 -5.83 21.86 2.13
N PHE A 340 -6.02 21.01 3.14
CA PHE A 340 -6.97 19.89 3.12
C PHE A 340 -8.23 20.14 3.97
N PHE A 341 -8.69 21.40 4.01
CA PHE A 341 -9.96 21.84 4.59
C PHE A 341 -10.13 21.77 6.11
N ALA A 342 -9.11 21.39 6.89
CA ALA A 342 -9.21 21.49 8.34
C ALA A 342 -9.51 22.93 8.74
N LEU A 343 -10.43 23.11 9.68
CA LEU A 343 -10.81 24.42 10.20
C LEU A 343 -10.00 24.76 11.43
N ASP A 344 -9.81 26.05 11.66
CA ASP A 344 -9.28 26.54 12.92
C ASP A 344 -10.13 26.12 14.12
N GLN A 345 -9.46 25.88 15.23
CA GLN A 345 -10.09 25.46 16.48
C GLN A 345 -9.76 26.35 17.67
N TYR A 346 -8.86 27.33 17.52
CA TYR A 346 -8.60 28.30 18.57
C TYR A 346 -9.75 29.32 18.70
N TYR A 347 -9.97 29.85 19.91
CA TYR A 347 -11.14 30.69 20.20
C TYR A 347 -11.27 31.92 19.27
N SER A 348 -10.14 32.59 18.98
CA SER A 348 -10.13 33.84 18.21
C SER A 348 -10.43 33.66 16.71
N ALA A 349 -10.48 32.43 16.20
CA ALA A 349 -10.90 32.12 14.83
C ALA A 349 -12.41 32.25 14.61
N HIS A 350 -13.19 32.26 15.70
CA HIS A 350 -14.66 32.33 15.66
C HIS A 350 -15.33 31.21 14.83
N GLN A 351 -14.73 30.02 14.78
CA GLN A 351 -15.28 28.88 14.05
C GLN A 351 -16.32 28.12 14.90
N PRO A 352 -17.61 28.08 14.53
CA PRO A 352 -18.62 27.43 15.35
C PRO A 352 -18.51 25.90 15.27
N CYS A 353 -18.92 25.22 16.35
CA CYS A 353 -18.87 23.77 16.48
C CYS A 353 -19.50 23.00 15.32
N THR A 354 -20.60 23.52 14.74
CA THR A 354 -21.37 22.87 13.69
C THR A 354 -20.94 23.26 12.27
N ARG A 355 -19.85 24.04 12.11
CA ARG A 355 -19.31 24.33 10.78
C ARG A 355 -18.75 23.03 10.22
N GLN A 356 -19.24 22.61 9.06
CA GLN A 356 -18.74 21.44 8.35
C GLN A 356 -17.64 21.85 7.35
N ALA A 357 -16.64 20.99 7.18
CA ALA A 357 -15.58 21.13 6.19
C ALA A 357 -15.07 19.77 5.70
N GLY A 358 -14.21 19.80 4.68
CA GLY A 358 -13.61 18.59 4.11
C GLY A 358 -14.48 17.83 3.14
N TYR A 359 -13.86 16.86 2.48
CA TYR A 359 -14.54 15.91 1.59
C TYR A 359 -15.67 15.17 2.29
N LEU A 360 -15.48 14.81 3.57
CA LEU A 360 -16.45 14.07 4.37
C LEU A 360 -17.49 14.97 5.08
N GLY A 361 -17.38 16.30 4.98
CA GLY A 361 -18.32 17.23 5.60
C GLY A 361 -18.37 17.14 7.13
N VAL A 362 -17.22 17.02 7.80
CA VAL A 362 -17.13 16.81 9.25
C VAL A 362 -17.24 18.14 9.99
N GLU A 363 -18.07 18.15 11.04
CA GLU A 363 -18.26 19.32 11.93
C GLU A 363 -16.99 19.66 12.73
N ASN A 364 -16.83 20.93 13.12
CA ASN A 364 -15.70 21.42 13.90
C ASN A 364 -15.89 21.36 15.43
N GLN A 365 -16.32 20.21 15.95
CA GLN A 365 -16.74 20.06 17.35
C GLN A 365 -15.58 20.07 18.38
N ASN A 366 -14.35 20.32 17.95
CA ASN A 366 -13.19 20.57 18.82
C ASN A 366 -12.82 22.06 18.95
N SER A 367 -13.60 22.94 18.32
CA SER A 367 -13.43 24.39 18.41
C SER A 367 -13.56 24.88 19.86
N GLU A 368 -12.64 25.75 20.27
CA GLU A 368 -12.74 26.49 21.52
C GLU A 368 -13.82 27.58 21.43
N TYR A 369 -14.21 27.97 20.22
CA TYR A 369 -15.32 28.89 19.98
C TYR A 369 -16.67 28.18 20.08
N GLY A 370 -17.15 28.05 21.31
CA GLY A 370 -18.47 27.51 21.63
C GLY A 370 -18.46 26.54 22.80
N GLY A 371 -19.60 25.90 23.05
CA GLY A 371 -19.72 24.76 23.97
C GLY A 371 -19.67 23.44 23.19
N CYS A 372 -18.59 23.21 22.44
CA CYS A 372 -18.49 22.08 21.53
C CYS A 372 -18.34 20.74 22.26
N ALA A 373 -18.54 19.64 21.55
CA ALA A 373 -18.56 18.30 22.15
C ALA A 373 -17.17 17.80 22.59
N SER A 374 -16.09 18.37 22.06
CA SER A 374 -14.70 17.97 22.33
C SER A 374 -13.82 19.16 22.74
N ASP A 375 -12.82 18.88 23.58
CA ASP A 375 -11.75 19.80 23.97
C ASP A 375 -10.42 19.02 24.07
N ALA A 376 -9.97 18.54 22.91
CA ALA A 376 -8.73 17.78 22.75
C ALA A 376 -7.62 18.68 22.18
N PRO A 377 -6.35 18.46 22.55
CA PRO A 377 -5.22 19.08 21.86
C PRO A 377 -5.27 18.78 20.35
N SER A 378 -4.96 19.77 19.54
CA SER A 378 -4.97 19.64 18.08
C SER A 378 -4.05 20.67 17.45
N ILE A 379 -3.34 20.27 16.39
CA ILE A 379 -2.52 21.17 15.58
C ILE A 379 -3.34 22.34 15.04
N MET A 380 -4.65 22.19 14.84
CA MET A 380 -5.56 23.25 14.38
C MET A 380 -5.85 24.34 15.43
N ARG A 381 -5.25 24.27 16.62
CA ARG A 381 -5.20 25.38 17.59
C ARG A 381 -3.91 26.22 17.45
N GLY A 382 -3.00 25.83 16.57
CA GLY A 382 -1.67 26.39 16.45
C GLY A 382 -0.76 25.96 17.60
N HIS A 383 0.28 26.77 17.85
CA HIS A 383 1.32 26.55 18.86
C HIS A 383 2.24 25.36 18.56
N THR A 384 3.38 25.32 19.26
CA THR A 384 4.35 24.23 19.11
C THR A 384 4.03 22.94 19.88
N PRO A 385 3.31 22.93 21.03
CA PRO A 385 3.04 21.67 21.73
C PRO A 385 2.25 20.62 20.94
N PRO A 386 1.16 20.96 20.22
CA PRO A 386 0.42 19.96 19.45
C PRO A 386 1.28 19.26 18.40
N TYR A 387 2.12 20.02 17.68
CA TYR A 387 3.09 19.47 16.75
C TYR A 387 4.06 18.50 17.45
N ARG A 388 4.71 18.93 18.54
CA ARG A 388 5.69 18.08 19.25
C ARG A 388 5.10 16.78 19.82
N ASN A 389 3.82 16.79 20.16
CA ASN A 389 3.14 15.64 20.75
C ASN A 389 2.48 14.72 19.72
N GLY A 390 2.35 15.14 18.45
CA GLY A 390 1.55 14.39 17.47
C GLY A 390 0.05 14.58 17.66
N ASP A 391 -0.38 15.73 18.18
CA ASP A 391 -1.77 15.97 18.54
C ASP A 391 -2.58 16.48 17.34
N ILE A 392 -3.58 15.70 16.93
CA ILE A 392 -4.68 16.12 16.08
C ILE A 392 -5.96 15.46 16.56
N ASP A 393 -7.04 16.24 16.70
CA ASP A 393 -8.32 15.72 17.17
C ASP A 393 -9.10 14.98 16.07
N ALA A 394 -10.07 14.15 16.48
CA ALA A 394 -10.86 13.33 15.56
C ALA A 394 -11.69 14.13 14.53
N TYR A 395 -12.05 15.39 14.83
CA TYR A 395 -12.81 16.23 13.90
C TYR A 395 -11.90 16.83 12.84
N ALA A 396 -10.72 17.34 13.20
CA ALA A 396 -9.72 17.75 12.22
C ALA A 396 -9.26 16.59 11.34
N ARG A 397 -9.01 15.39 11.92
CA ARG A 397 -8.73 14.16 11.17
C ARG A 397 -9.84 13.87 10.14
N GLY A 398 -11.11 13.92 10.56
CA GLY A 398 -12.23 13.71 9.64
C GLY A 398 -12.36 14.79 8.56
N GLN A 399 -12.02 16.05 8.86
CA GLN A 399 -12.06 17.14 7.87
C GLN A 399 -10.99 16.97 6.77
N ILE A 400 -9.80 16.47 7.11
CA ILE A 400 -8.76 16.14 6.12
C ILE A 400 -8.99 14.79 5.42
N GLY A 401 -10.07 14.07 5.72
CA GLY A 401 -10.40 12.79 5.09
C GLY A 401 -9.90 11.55 5.84
N TRP A 402 -9.33 11.69 7.03
CA TRP A 402 -8.85 10.57 7.86
C TRP A 402 -9.95 10.08 8.80
N ARG A 403 -10.96 9.45 8.21
CA ARG A 403 -11.96 8.68 8.92
C ARG A 403 -12.02 7.31 8.29
N ASP A 404 -12.09 6.29 9.14
CA ASP A 404 -12.40 4.91 8.77
C ASP A 404 -13.68 4.59 9.56
N SER A 405 -14.82 4.61 8.87
CA SER A 405 -16.13 4.51 9.49
C SER A 405 -16.52 3.08 9.84
N ASP A 406 -15.98 2.06 9.17
CA ASP A 406 -16.34 0.66 9.37
C ASP A 406 -15.24 -0.19 10.04
N GLY A 407 -14.03 0.35 10.17
CA GLY A 407 -12.91 -0.17 10.94
C GLY A 407 -12.09 -1.23 10.20
N ASP A 408 -12.13 -1.27 8.86
CA ASP A 408 -11.41 -2.25 8.06
C ASP A 408 -9.95 -1.84 7.75
N GLY A 409 -9.58 -0.60 8.08
CA GLY A 409 -8.25 -0.04 7.87
C GLY A 409 -8.11 0.78 6.59
N ILE A 410 -9.16 0.93 5.78
CA ILE A 410 -9.23 1.79 4.61
C ILE A 410 -9.96 3.09 5.00
N LEU A 411 -9.44 4.24 4.56
CA LEU A 411 -10.03 5.53 4.90
C LEU A 411 -11.20 5.84 3.97
N ASP A 412 -12.30 6.37 4.52
CA ASP A 412 -13.57 6.64 3.84
C ASP A 412 -13.40 7.21 2.41
N PRO A 413 -12.58 8.25 2.12
CA PRO A 413 -12.47 8.79 0.75
C PRO A 413 -11.94 7.80 -0.29
N VAL A 414 -11.22 6.77 0.14
CA VAL A 414 -10.64 5.70 -0.68
C VAL A 414 -11.25 4.32 -0.39
N ASP A 415 -12.22 4.22 0.52
CA ASP A 415 -13.08 3.05 0.73
C ASP A 415 -14.25 3.12 -0.26
N THR A 416 -13.96 2.67 -1.48
CA THR A 416 -14.80 2.87 -2.67
C THR A 416 -15.57 1.60 -3.01
N THR A 417 -16.54 1.72 -3.93
CA THR A 417 -17.37 0.57 -4.33
C THR A 417 -16.97 0.05 -5.70
N LEU A 418 -16.38 -1.14 -5.71
CA LEU A 418 -16.08 -1.88 -6.94
C LEU A 418 -17.34 -2.52 -7.56
N ASN A 419 -17.45 -2.43 -8.89
CA ASN A 419 -18.58 -2.93 -9.66
C ASN A 419 -18.13 -3.61 -10.96
N VAL A 420 -18.77 -4.72 -11.33
CA VAL A 420 -18.71 -5.26 -12.70
C VAL A 420 -19.75 -4.53 -13.56
N ILE A 421 -19.30 -3.74 -14.53
CA ILE A 421 -20.19 -2.99 -15.43
C ILE A 421 -20.72 -3.89 -16.54
N SER A 422 -19.87 -4.77 -17.07
CA SER A 422 -20.21 -5.69 -18.15
C SER A 422 -19.41 -6.98 -18.06
N SER A 423 -20.03 -8.07 -18.48
CA SER A 423 -19.38 -9.36 -18.67
C SER A 423 -20.14 -10.15 -19.74
N ASP A 424 -19.40 -10.62 -20.73
CA ASP A 424 -19.88 -11.51 -21.78
C ASP A 424 -18.87 -12.64 -21.99
N TYR A 425 -19.32 -13.76 -22.56
CA TYR A 425 -18.43 -14.86 -22.92
C TYR A 425 -18.79 -15.49 -24.27
N VAL A 426 -17.78 -16.10 -24.88
CA VAL A 426 -17.93 -16.94 -26.08
C VAL A 426 -17.24 -18.29 -25.86
N THR A 427 -17.75 -19.34 -26.51
CA THR A 427 -17.12 -20.67 -26.53
C THR A 427 -16.11 -20.76 -27.68
N ALA A 428 -15.00 -21.45 -27.46
CA ALA A 428 -14.06 -21.74 -28.54
C ALA A 428 -14.68 -22.70 -29.56
N THR A 429 -14.50 -22.41 -30.86
CA THR A 429 -15.17 -23.17 -31.94
C THR A 429 -14.79 -24.65 -31.97
N GLU A 430 -13.54 -24.97 -31.61
CA GLU A 430 -13.02 -26.35 -31.62
C GLU A 430 -13.04 -27.01 -30.23
N GLN A 431 -13.28 -26.24 -29.16
CA GLN A 431 -13.29 -26.72 -27.76
C GLN A 431 -14.46 -26.07 -27.02
N PRO A 432 -15.67 -26.66 -27.08
CA PRO A 432 -16.88 -26.04 -26.53
C PRO A 432 -16.85 -25.86 -25.01
N ASN A 433 -15.98 -26.56 -24.30
CA ASN A 433 -15.73 -26.42 -22.85
C ASN A 433 -14.62 -25.42 -22.51
N VAL A 434 -14.14 -24.63 -23.48
CA VAL A 434 -13.23 -23.50 -23.25
C VAL A 434 -13.98 -22.20 -23.51
N LEU A 435 -13.99 -21.32 -22.52
CA LEU A 435 -14.67 -20.03 -22.57
C LEU A 435 -13.66 -18.89 -22.64
N THR A 436 -13.98 -17.87 -23.43
CA THR A 436 -13.29 -16.58 -23.37
C THR A 436 -14.26 -15.52 -22.89
N PHE A 437 -13.94 -14.91 -21.75
CA PHE A 437 -14.68 -13.79 -21.17
C PHE A 437 -14.05 -12.47 -21.58
N THR A 438 -14.92 -11.49 -21.78
CA THR A 438 -14.58 -10.07 -21.94
C THR A 438 -15.55 -9.24 -21.12
N GLY A 439 -15.04 -8.24 -20.41
CA GLY A 439 -15.89 -7.40 -19.56
C GLY A 439 -15.19 -6.13 -19.14
N SER A 440 -15.87 -5.37 -18.28
CA SER A 440 -15.34 -4.16 -17.69
C SER A 440 -15.78 -4.03 -16.24
N VAL A 441 -14.87 -3.52 -15.42
CA VAL A 441 -15.05 -3.22 -13.99
C VAL A 441 -14.84 -1.73 -13.78
N ARG A 442 -15.47 -1.18 -12.75
CA ARG A 442 -15.27 0.21 -12.34
C ARG A 442 -15.31 0.33 -10.83
N ASP A 443 -14.48 1.23 -10.35
CA ASP A 443 -14.51 1.70 -8.99
C ASP A 443 -15.28 3.02 -8.87
N ASP A 444 -16.31 3.04 -8.04
CA ASP A 444 -17.18 4.21 -7.83
C ASP A 444 -16.71 4.98 -6.58
N PRO A 445 -16.45 6.30 -6.69
CA PRO A 445 -15.92 7.12 -5.58
C PRO A 445 -16.83 7.11 -4.35
N PHE A 446 -16.21 7.23 -3.18
CA PHE A 446 -16.94 7.51 -1.94
C PHE A 446 -17.69 8.85 -2.06
N PRO A 447 -18.99 8.92 -1.71
CA PRO A 447 -19.79 10.11 -1.94
C PRO A 447 -19.42 11.27 -0.99
N SER A 448 -19.39 12.50 -1.53
CA SER A 448 -19.15 13.72 -0.72
C SER A 448 -20.44 14.54 -0.53
N PRO A 449 -20.75 14.98 0.71
CA PRO A 449 -21.88 15.88 0.96
C PRO A 449 -21.63 17.35 0.55
N LEU A 450 -20.35 17.77 0.47
CA LEU A 450 -19.97 19.18 0.25
C LEU A 450 -19.17 19.40 -1.02
N ARG A 451 -18.60 18.34 -1.60
CA ARG A 451 -17.67 18.38 -2.73
C ARG A 451 -18.19 17.50 -3.87
N ARG A 452 -17.45 17.44 -4.98
CA ARG A 452 -17.71 16.49 -6.05
C ARG A 452 -17.12 15.13 -5.67
N ASP A 453 -17.87 14.07 -5.93
CA ASP A 453 -17.36 12.70 -5.77
C ASP A 453 -16.12 12.50 -6.65
N THR A 454 -14.97 12.25 -5.99
CA THR A 454 -13.64 12.25 -6.59
C THR A 454 -12.86 11.01 -6.16
N ILE A 455 -12.29 10.29 -7.14
CA ILE A 455 -11.56 9.05 -6.92
C ILE A 455 -10.07 9.20 -7.29
N ILE A 456 -9.20 8.62 -6.46
CA ILE A 456 -7.77 8.46 -6.75
C ILE A 456 -7.37 6.98 -6.88
N ASN A 457 -8.27 6.06 -6.48
CA ASN A 457 -8.07 4.63 -6.60
C ASN A 457 -7.93 4.19 -8.06
N THR A 458 -7.10 3.18 -8.26
CA THR A 458 -6.95 2.48 -9.54
C THR A 458 -7.21 1.00 -9.32
N ILE A 459 -7.79 0.32 -10.30
CA ILE A 459 -7.93 -1.13 -10.26
C ILE A 459 -6.53 -1.70 -10.48
N GLU A 460 -6.06 -2.58 -9.59
CA GLU A 460 -4.71 -3.15 -9.68
C GLU A 460 -4.71 -4.62 -10.09
N GLN A 461 -5.77 -5.35 -9.72
CA GLN A 461 -5.83 -6.77 -9.98
C GLN A 461 -7.25 -7.24 -10.31
N VAL A 462 -7.36 -7.98 -11.40
CA VAL A 462 -8.56 -8.74 -11.76
C VAL A 462 -8.19 -10.20 -11.90
N GLN A 463 -8.85 -11.07 -11.15
CA GLN A 463 -8.65 -12.52 -11.18
C GLN A 463 -9.97 -13.23 -11.44
N TYR A 464 -9.90 -14.43 -12.01
CA TYR A 464 -11.05 -15.30 -12.19
C TYR A 464 -10.79 -16.68 -11.61
N ARG A 465 -11.86 -17.41 -11.31
CA ARG A 465 -11.84 -18.85 -11.10
C ARG A 465 -13.15 -19.47 -11.55
N TRP A 466 -13.15 -20.78 -11.72
CA TRP A 466 -14.35 -21.59 -11.83
C TRP A 466 -14.57 -22.39 -10.54
N THR A 467 -15.74 -22.98 -10.34
CA THR A 467 -16.06 -23.83 -9.16
C THR A 467 -15.05 -24.95 -8.95
N GLY A 468 -14.17 -24.85 -7.95
CA GLY A 468 -13.11 -25.83 -7.67
C GLY A 468 -11.75 -25.52 -8.31
N GLY A 469 -11.68 -24.47 -9.14
CA GLY A 469 -10.44 -23.92 -9.68
C GLY A 469 -9.70 -22.98 -8.70
N LYS A 470 -8.46 -22.63 -9.05
CA LYS A 470 -7.67 -21.60 -8.35
C LYS A 470 -7.86 -20.24 -9.00
N TRP A 471 -7.66 -19.17 -8.24
CA TRP A 471 -7.59 -17.82 -8.76
C TRP A 471 -6.46 -17.69 -9.79
N THR A 472 -6.80 -17.14 -10.95
CA THR A 472 -5.90 -16.90 -12.08
C THR A 472 -6.07 -15.46 -12.55
N ASP A 473 -5.00 -14.77 -12.90
CA ASP A 473 -5.08 -13.38 -13.33
C ASP A 473 -5.77 -13.25 -14.70
N ALA A 474 -6.66 -12.29 -14.81
CA ALA A 474 -7.18 -11.82 -16.10
C ALA A 474 -6.17 -10.87 -16.76
N GLN A 475 -6.37 -10.60 -18.04
CA GLN A 475 -5.53 -9.68 -18.81
C GLN A 475 -6.22 -8.33 -18.97
N PRO A 476 -5.53 -7.20 -18.70
CA PRO A 476 -6.03 -5.87 -19.03
C PRO A 476 -6.12 -5.70 -20.55
N ALA A 477 -7.13 -4.97 -21.01
CA ALA A 477 -7.36 -4.77 -22.44
C ALA A 477 -6.35 -3.82 -23.10
N ASP A 478 -5.81 -2.85 -22.36
CA ASP A 478 -4.85 -1.84 -22.82
C ASP A 478 -3.41 -2.08 -22.30
N GLY A 479 -3.21 -3.10 -21.48
CA GLY A 479 -1.90 -3.63 -21.10
C GLY A 479 -1.55 -3.47 -19.62
N ALA A 480 -2.30 -2.70 -18.85
CA ALA A 480 -2.17 -2.57 -17.41
C ALA A 480 -3.54 -2.38 -16.76
N PHE A 481 -3.67 -2.76 -15.49
CA PHE A 481 -4.77 -2.27 -14.67
C PHE A 481 -4.19 -1.06 -13.91
N ASP A 482 -4.57 0.16 -14.31
CA ASP A 482 -3.99 1.40 -13.80
C ASP A 482 -4.96 2.60 -13.78
N THR A 483 -6.25 2.34 -14.00
CA THR A 483 -7.31 3.35 -13.93
C THR A 483 -8.48 2.86 -13.06
N TYR A 484 -9.40 3.78 -12.71
CA TYR A 484 -10.61 3.44 -11.97
C TYR A 484 -11.67 2.70 -12.79
N THR A 485 -11.48 2.53 -14.12
CA THR A 485 -12.38 1.75 -14.98
C THR A 485 -11.57 0.91 -15.94
N GLU A 486 -11.57 -0.40 -15.71
CA GLU A 486 -10.71 -1.33 -16.43
C GLU A 486 -11.50 -2.33 -17.24
N ALA A 487 -11.00 -2.63 -18.45
CA ALA A 487 -11.52 -3.72 -19.26
C ALA A 487 -10.63 -4.96 -19.10
N PHE A 488 -11.27 -6.11 -18.93
CA PHE A 488 -10.58 -7.38 -18.72
C PHE A 488 -10.94 -8.41 -19.79
N THR A 489 -10.00 -9.31 -20.04
CA THR A 489 -10.25 -10.54 -20.80
C THR A 489 -9.54 -11.73 -20.16
N PHE A 490 -10.17 -12.90 -20.21
CA PHE A 490 -9.51 -14.15 -19.84
C PHE A 490 -10.10 -15.33 -20.60
N THR A 491 -9.31 -16.39 -20.74
CA THR A 491 -9.73 -17.66 -21.32
C THR A 491 -9.60 -18.75 -20.27
N THR A 492 -10.66 -19.52 -20.05
CA THR A 492 -10.63 -20.64 -19.11
C THR A 492 -9.74 -21.77 -19.66
N PRO A 493 -9.15 -22.62 -18.81
CA PRO A 493 -8.75 -23.95 -19.25
C PRO A 493 -9.99 -24.75 -19.71
N PRO A 494 -9.82 -25.92 -20.36
CA PRO A 494 -10.91 -26.85 -20.60
C PRO A 494 -11.63 -27.16 -19.29
N LEU A 495 -12.92 -26.87 -19.25
CA LEU A 495 -13.76 -27.02 -18.06
C LEU A 495 -14.38 -28.43 -18.02
N PRO A 496 -14.52 -29.03 -16.82
CA PRO A 496 -15.16 -30.34 -16.65
C PRO A 496 -16.67 -30.26 -16.88
N THR A 497 -17.32 -31.42 -17.01
CA THR A 497 -18.78 -31.50 -17.05
C THR A 497 -19.40 -31.10 -15.70
N GLY A 498 -20.44 -30.27 -15.75
CA GLY A 498 -21.20 -29.84 -14.57
C GLY A 498 -21.73 -28.42 -14.69
N ASP A 499 -22.53 -28.00 -13.71
CA ASP A 499 -22.92 -26.60 -13.56
C ASP A 499 -21.79 -25.86 -12.83
N LEU A 500 -21.11 -24.95 -13.54
CA LEU A 500 -19.93 -24.26 -13.04
C LEU A 500 -20.19 -22.77 -12.87
N ASP A 501 -19.91 -22.26 -11.68
CA ASP A 501 -19.86 -20.82 -11.40
C ASP A 501 -18.50 -20.29 -11.85
N ILE A 502 -18.52 -19.18 -12.59
CA ILE A 502 -17.34 -18.41 -12.95
C ILE A 502 -17.32 -17.16 -12.07
N ASP A 503 -16.40 -17.14 -11.11
CA ASP A 503 -16.22 -16.02 -10.18
C ASP A 503 -15.15 -15.07 -10.70
N LEU A 504 -15.36 -13.77 -10.49
CA LEU A 504 -14.39 -12.70 -10.65
C LEU A 504 -14.01 -12.16 -9.27
N ARG A 505 -12.73 -11.83 -9.08
CA ARG A 505 -12.19 -11.09 -7.94
C ARG A 505 -11.52 -9.83 -8.47
N VAL A 506 -11.88 -8.67 -7.93
CA VAL A 506 -11.30 -7.37 -8.28
C VAL A 506 -10.73 -6.76 -7.01
N VAL A 507 -9.50 -6.23 -7.10
CA VAL A 507 -8.82 -5.50 -6.03
C VAL A 507 -8.31 -4.18 -6.57
N ASP A 508 -8.53 -3.09 -5.84
CA ASP A 508 -8.02 -1.76 -6.16
C ASP A 508 -6.75 -1.40 -5.37
N SER A 509 -6.20 -0.22 -5.64
CA SER A 509 -4.98 0.30 -5.03
C SER A 509 -5.12 0.70 -3.56
N ALA A 510 -6.34 0.82 -3.03
CA ALA A 510 -6.59 1.05 -1.61
C ALA A 510 -6.78 -0.26 -0.83
N GLY A 511 -7.02 -1.37 -1.54
CA GLY A 511 -7.23 -2.70 -0.97
C GLY A 511 -8.70 -3.13 -0.93
N ASN A 512 -9.63 -2.35 -1.52
CA ASN A 512 -11.04 -2.75 -1.62
C ASN A 512 -11.15 -4.01 -2.48
N GLU A 513 -12.04 -4.92 -2.09
CA GLU A 513 -12.21 -6.21 -2.77
C GLU A 513 -13.67 -6.48 -3.16
N LEU A 514 -13.89 -6.85 -4.42
CA LEU A 514 -15.13 -7.43 -4.91
C LEU A 514 -14.92 -8.88 -5.33
N ILE A 515 -15.74 -9.80 -4.82
CA ILE A 515 -15.90 -11.15 -5.38
C ILE A 515 -17.32 -11.31 -5.90
N GLN A 516 -17.47 -11.62 -7.19
CA GLN A 516 -18.76 -11.74 -7.85
C GLN A 516 -18.80 -12.91 -8.83
N THR A 517 -19.85 -13.73 -8.75
CA THR A 517 -20.14 -14.74 -9.78
C THR A 517 -20.67 -14.06 -11.05
N LEU A 518 -19.92 -14.16 -12.15
CA LEU A 518 -20.29 -13.58 -13.45
C LEU A 518 -21.39 -14.39 -14.15
N ALA A 519 -21.29 -15.72 -14.09
CA ALA A 519 -22.23 -16.63 -14.71
C ALA A 519 -22.16 -18.02 -14.08
N THR A 520 -23.29 -18.72 -14.06
CA THR A 520 -23.37 -20.17 -13.84
C THR A 520 -23.64 -20.82 -15.19
N ILE A 521 -22.72 -21.68 -15.65
CA ILE A 521 -22.75 -22.21 -17.01
C ILE A 521 -22.77 -23.75 -16.96
N PRO A 522 -23.77 -24.41 -17.58
CA PRO A 522 -23.75 -25.85 -17.75
C PRO A 522 -22.69 -26.23 -18.77
N MET A 523 -21.70 -26.98 -18.34
CA MET A 523 -20.61 -27.49 -19.17
C MET A 523 -20.75 -28.98 -19.43
N VAL A 524 -20.37 -29.37 -20.64
CA VAL A 524 -20.17 -30.75 -21.03
C VAL A 524 -18.79 -30.83 -21.64
N ASP A 525 -17.89 -31.58 -21.01
CA ASP A 525 -16.62 -31.91 -21.61
C ASP A 525 -16.88 -32.86 -22.79
N PRO A 526 -16.44 -32.52 -24.02
CA PRO A 526 -16.60 -33.40 -25.18
C PRO A 526 -15.92 -34.77 -24.99
N VAL A 527 -14.93 -34.89 -24.10
CA VAL A 527 -14.28 -36.17 -23.76
C VAL A 527 -15.26 -37.12 -23.06
N ASP A 528 -16.16 -36.62 -22.22
CA ASP A 528 -17.12 -37.46 -21.49
C ASP A 528 -18.16 -38.13 -22.43
N ALA A 529 -18.28 -37.67 -23.68
CA ALA A 529 -19.10 -38.33 -24.69
C ALA A 529 -18.40 -39.52 -25.37
N ILE A 530 -17.07 -39.57 -25.31
CA ILE A 530 -16.25 -40.56 -26.02
C ILE A 530 -15.50 -41.51 -25.08
N LEU A 531 -15.33 -41.14 -23.82
CA LEU A 531 -14.69 -41.90 -22.76
C LEU A 531 -15.59 -41.92 -21.51
N ASP A 532 -15.74 -43.09 -20.92
CA ASP A 532 -16.47 -43.30 -19.67
C ASP A 532 -15.74 -44.34 -18.82
N THR A 533 -15.29 -43.93 -17.65
CA THR A 533 -14.75 -44.85 -16.64
C THR A 533 -15.79 -45.11 -15.56
N THR A 534 -15.98 -46.38 -15.23
CA THR A 534 -16.76 -46.78 -14.06
C THR A 534 -15.83 -47.28 -12.96
N LEU A 535 -16.21 -47.04 -11.71
CA LEU A 535 -15.49 -47.50 -10.54
C LEU A 535 -16.49 -48.02 -9.51
N THR A 536 -16.29 -49.25 -9.05
CA THR A 536 -17.13 -49.88 -8.04
C THR A 536 -16.27 -50.55 -6.98
N GLN A 537 -16.55 -50.28 -5.71
CA GLN A 537 -15.92 -50.99 -4.61
C GLN A 537 -16.36 -52.46 -4.62
N ALA A 538 -15.41 -53.40 -4.63
CA ALA A 538 -15.72 -54.82 -4.62
C ALA A 538 -16.38 -55.21 -3.29
N ALA A 539 -17.50 -55.93 -3.34
CA ALA A 539 -18.18 -56.41 -2.14
C ALA A 539 -17.28 -57.35 -1.32
N GLN A 540 -16.92 -56.94 -0.10
CA GLN A 540 -16.06 -57.74 0.79
C GLN A 540 -16.89 -58.72 1.62
N GLN A 541 -16.61 -60.02 1.50
CA GLN A 541 -17.13 -61.02 2.46
C GLN A 541 -16.34 -60.90 3.76
N ALA A 542 -16.98 -60.36 4.80
CA ALA A 542 -16.42 -60.32 6.15
C ALA A 542 -16.37 -61.75 6.73
N ALA A 543 -15.24 -62.44 6.53
CA ALA A 543 -14.94 -63.66 7.28
C ALA A 543 -14.40 -63.29 8.68
N GLY A 544 -15.31 -62.89 9.57
CA GLY A 544 -15.07 -62.81 11.01
C GLY A 544 -14.35 -61.56 11.52
N GLY A 545 -15.11 -60.50 11.80
CA GLY A 545 -14.85 -59.52 12.88
C GLY A 545 -13.54 -58.72 12.92
N GLU A 546 -12.57 -58.94 12.04
CA GLU A 546 -11.33 -58.18 11.95
C GLU A 546 -11.47 -57.00 10.97
N GLU A 547 -10.98 -55.82 11.37
CA GLU A 547 -10.85 -54.65 10.48
C GLU A 547 -9.92 -55.00 9.33
N GLN A 548 -10.42 -54.88 8.10
CA GLN A 548 -9.65 -55.25 6.93
C GLN A 548 -8.61 -54.17 6.60
N PRO A 549 -7.34 -54.53 6.38
CA PRO A 549 -6.30 -53.56 6.06
C PRO A 549 -6.40 -53.02 4.64
N HIS A 550 -7.25 -53.60 3.78
CA HIS A 550 -7.26 -53.28 2.35
C HIS A 550 -8.68 -53.14 1.77
N VAL A 551 -8.81 -52.30 0.74
CA VAL A 551 -10.03 -52.15 -0.07
C VAL A 551 -9.70 -52.41 -1.53
N THR A 552 -10.50 -53.23 -2.21
CA THR A 552 -10.34 -53.52 -3.64
C THR A 552 -11.40 -52.81 -4.46
N TYR A 553 -10.96 -52.20 -5.55
CA TYR A 553 -11.78 -51.53 -6.54
C TYR A 553 -11.73 -52.28 -7.86
N ASN A 554 -12.90 -52.46 -8.47
CA ASN A 554 -13.03 -52.89 -9.86
C ASN A 554 -13.51 -51.68 -10.66
N GLY A 555 -12.89 -51.46 -11.81
CA GLY A 555 -13.36 -50.44 -12.74
C GLY A 555 -13.26 -50.91 -14.17
N GLN A 556 -13.90 -50.15 -15.04
CA GLN A 556 -13.92 -50.42 -16.47
C GLN A 556 -13.87 -49.09 -17.22
N GLY A 557 -12.92 -48.97 -18.14
CA GLY A 557 -12.86 -47.86 -19.09
C GLY A 557 -13.53 -48.24 -20.40
N ILE A 558 -14.32 -47.34 -20.98
CA ILE A 558 -14.98 -47.52 -22.28
C ILE A 558 -14.60 -46.36 -23.19
N SER A 559 -14.13 -46.65 -24.40
CA SER A 559 -13.96 -45.68 -25.49
C SER A 559 -14.93 -45.98 -26.63
N THR A 560 -15.70 -44.98 -27.07
CA THR A 560 -16.67 -45.16 -28.17
C THR A 560 -16.07 -44.90 -29.55
N ILE A 561 -14.87 -44.33 -29.61
CA ILE A 561 -14.19 -43.92 -30.85
C ILE A 561 -12.85 -44.62 -31.10
N SER A 562 -12.30 -45.30 -30.09
CA SER A 562 -10.98 -45.91 -30.12
C SER A 562 -10.91 -47.11 -29.16
N TYR A 563 -9.71 -47.49 -28.74
CA TYR A 563 -9.42 -48.42 -27.64
C TYR A 563 -8.90 -47.64 -26.42
N ILE A 564 -9.02 -48.22 -25.22
CA ILE A 564 -8.37 -47.69 -24.02
C ILE A 564 -6.88 -47.97 -24.13
N ALA A 565 -6.05 -46.94 -24.02
CA ALA A 565 -4.59 -47.05 -24.05
C ALA A 565 -3.96 -46.99 -22.65
N GLY A 566 -4.74 -46.60 -21.64
CA GLY A 566 -4.32 -46.64 -20.24
C GLY A 566 -5.42 -46.25 -19.27
N ALA A 567 -5.34 -46.76 -18.04
CA ALA A 567 -6.17 -46.31 -16.92
C ALA A 567 -5.29 -45.90 -15.74
N TYR A 568 -5.78 -44.98 -14.92
CA TYR A 568 -5.05 -44.39 -13.79
C TYR A 568 -5.97 -44.22 -12.59
N TYR A 569 -5.41 -44.29 -11.38
CA TYR A 569 -6.13 -43.94 -10.15
C TYR A 569 -5.36 -42.92 -9.31
N ARG A 570 -6.05 -42.19 -8.44
CA ARG A 570 -5.43 -41.37 -7.39
C ARG A 570 -6.27 -41.41 -6.11
N ILE A 571 -5.63 -40.99 -5.02
CA ILE A 571 -6.25 -40.81 -3.71
C ILE A 571 -6.12 -39.33 -3.36
N ASP A 572 -7.25 -38.70 -3.03
CA ASP A 572 -7.39 -37.26 -2.81
C ASP A 572 -6.76 -36.46 -3.97
N ASP A 573 -6.00 -35.40 -3.66
CA ASP A 573 -5.26 -34.59 -4.64
C ASP A 573 -3.84 -35.13 -4.94
N GLY A 574 -3.60 -36.42 -4.67
CA GLY A 574 -2.34 -37.08 -4.95
C GLY A 574 -2.04 -37.23 -6.46
N PRO A 575 -0.80 -37.61 -6.82
CA PRO A 575 -0.44 -37.88 -8.21
C PRO A 575 -1.19 -39.10 -8.76
N TRP A 576 -1.57 -39.02 -10.03
CA TRP A 576 -2.16 -40.15 -10.76
C TRP A 576 -1.16 -41.31 -10.88
N GLN A 577 -1.61 -42.51 -10.53
CA GLN A 577 -0.85 -43.75 -10.59
C GLN A 577 -1.40 -44.64 -11.70
N PRO A 578 -0.54 -45.28 -12.52
CA PRO A 578 -0.98 -46.16 -13.59
C PRO A 578 -1.60 -47.44 -13.03
N LEU A 579 -2.67 -47.90 -13.66
CA LEU A 579 -3.31 -49.19 -13.42
C LEU A 579 -2.79 -50.24 -14.43
N ALA A 580 -3.10 -51.50 -14.16
CA ALA A 580 -2.89 -52.59 -15.10
C ALA A 580 -4.25 -53.10 -15.61
N ALA A 581 -4.33 -53.41 -16.90
CA ALA A 581 -5.46 -54.09 -17.49
C ALA A 581 -5.59 -55.51 -16.93
N SER A 582 -6.82 -55.96 -16.72
CA SER A 582 -7.14 -57.25 -16.12
C SER A 582 -6.71 -58.44 -16.99
N ASP A 583 -6.66 -58.27 -18.31
CA ASP A 583 -6.24 -59.30 -19.27
C ASP A 583 -4.76 -59.17 -19.70
N GLY A 584 -4.09 -58.08 -19.30
CA GLY A 584 -2.66 -57.87 -19.43
C GLY A 584 -2.24 -56.73 -20.37
N ALA A 585 -3.15 -56.15 -21.16
CA ALA A 585 -2.84 -54.99 -22.01
C ALA A 585 -4.07 -54.07 -22.13
N PHE A 586 -3.86 -52.77 -22.25
CA PHE A 586 -4.92 -51.83 -22.63
C PHE A 586 -4.90 -51.71 -24.16
N ASP A 587 -5.74 -52.49 -24.85
CA ASP A 587 -5.81 -52.51 -26.31
C ASP A 587 -7.23 -52.72 -26.89
N GLU A 588 -8.25 -52.84 -26.04
CA GLU A 588 -9.65 -52.96 -26.44
C GLU A 588 -10.50 -51.68 -26.20
N PRO A 589 -11.64 -51.51 -26.92
CA PRO A 589 -12.59 -50.42 -26.66
C PRO A 589 -13.21 -50.41 -25.26
N GLN A 590 -13.18 -51.54 -24.56
CA GLN A 590 -13.69 -51.70 -23.21
C GLN A 590 -12.66 -52.51 -22.42
N GLU A 591 -12.13 -51.92 -21.36
CA GLU A 591 -11.02 -52.50 -20.60
C GLU A 591 -11.33 -52.54 -19.11
N ASP A 592 -11.23 -53.72 -18.53
CA ASP A 592 -11.41 -53.91 -17.09
C ASP A 592 -10.08 -53.71 -16.36
N PHE A 593 -10.13 -53.11 -15.18
CA PHE A 593 -8.99 -53.00 -14.28
C PHE A 593 -9.38 -53.24 -12.83
N THR A 594 -8.41 -53.67 -12.03
CA THR A 594 -8.57 -53.89 -10.60
C THR A 594 -7.36 -53.35 -9.85
N PHE A 595 -7.60 -52.68 -8.71
CA PHE A 595 -6.54 -52.26 -7.81
C PHE A 595 -6.97 -52.34 -6.35
N THR A 596 -5.98 -52.38 -5.46
CA THR A 596 -6.19 -52.51 -4.02
C THR A 596 -5.45 -51.39 -3.29
N ILE A 597 -6.16 -50.74 -2.37
CA ILE A 597 -5.63 -49.68 -1.51
C ILE A 597 -5.36 -50.27 -0.13
N ASP A 598 -4.17 -50.02 0.41
CA ASP A 598 -3.82 -50.34 1.78
C ASP A 598 -4.24 -49.21 2.73
N LEU A 599 -5.30 -49.44 3.51
CA LEU A 599 -5.86 -48.47 4.45
C LEU A 599 -4.88 -48.12 5.57
N ALA A 600 -3.92 -49.00 5.90
CA ALA A 600 -2.91 -48.71 6.92
C ALA A 600 -1.93 -47.61 6.47
N THR A 601 -1.90 -47.28 5.18
CA THR A 601 -1.06 -46.20 4.62
C THR A 601 -1.75 -44.85 4.60
N LEU A 602 -3.05 -44.81 4.86
CA LEU A 602 -3.85 -43.58 4.86
C LEU A 602 -4.01 -43.04 6.28
N ASN A 603 -4.10 -41.72 6.37
CA ASN A 603 -4.40 -41.08 7.66
C ASN A 603 -5.88 -41.30 8.03
N PRO A 604 -6.24 -41.22 9.32
CA PRO A 604 -7.63 -41.26 9.73
C PRO A 604 -8.41 -40.07 9.16
N GLY A 605 -9.56 -40.32 8.52
CA GLY A 605 -10.33 -39.31 7.83
C GLY A 605 -11.11 -39.84 6.61
N LEU A 606 -11.83 -38.94 5.94
CA LEU A 606 -12.48 -39.20 4.66
C LEU A 606 -11.45 -39.05 3.54
N HIS A 607 -11.35 -40.05 2.66
CA HIS A 607 -10.50 -40.04 1.49
C HIS A 607 -11.33 -40.23 0.22
N GLN A 608 -10.99 -39.50 -0.84
CA GLN A 608 -11.61 -39.66 -2.16
C GLN A 608 -10.75 -40.53 -3.05
N ILE A 609 -11.34 -41.57 -3.64
CA ILE A 609 -10.70 -42.45 -4.61
C ILE A 609 -11.23 -42.08 -5.98
N GLN A 610 -10.32 -41.83 -6.93
CA GLN A 610 -10.68 -41.47 -8.29
C GLN A 610 -9.97 -42.35 -9.29
N ALA A 611 -10.64 -42.72 -10.38
CA ALA A 611 -10.09 -43.46 -11.50
C ALA A 611 -10.47 -42.80 -12.83
N ARG A 612 -9.58 -42.86 -13.82
CA ARG A 612 -9.82 -42.31 -15.17
C ARG A 612 -9.14 -43.12 -16.25
N SER A 613 -9.63 -43.00 -17.47
CA SER A 613 -9.06 -43.67 -18.65
C SER A 613 -8.51 -42.69 -19.69
N MET A 614 -7.61 -43.18 -20.54
CA MET A 614 -7.06 -42.50 -21.71
C MET A 614 -7.19 -43.40 -22.93
N ASP A 615 -7.64 -42.87 -24.06
CA ASP A 615 -7.80 -43.63 -25.30
C ASP A 615 -6.54 -43.65 -26.18
N GLY A 616 -6.55 -44.46 -27.25
CA GLY A 616 -5.48 -44.56 -28.23
C GLY A 616 -5.24 -43.32 -29.09
N ALA A 617 -6.12 -42.31 -29.04
CA ALA A 617 -5.91 -41.01 -29.66
C ALA A 617 -5.28 -39.99 -28.69
N GLY A 618 -5.08 -40.38 -27.42
CA GLY A 618 -4.52 -39.53 -26.36
C GLY A 618 -5.57 -38.69 -25.64
N ASN A 619 -6.87 -38.88 -25.90
CA ASN A 619 -7.91 -38.23 -25.11
C ASN A 619 -7.87 -38.82 -23.71
N THR A 620 -7.81 -37.97 -22.69
CA THR A 620 -7.81 -38.39 -21.29
C THR A 620 -9.05 -37.84 -20.60
N GLU A 621 -9.79 -38.70 -19.92
CA GLU A 621 -10.98 -38.32 -19.18
C GLU A 621 -10.64 -37.28 -18.09
N THR A 622 -11.44 -36.22 -18.07
CA THR A 622 -11.31 -35.06 -17.17
C THR A 622 -12.31 -35.14 -16.01
N SER A 623 -13.38 -35.91 -16.17
CA SER A 623 -14.40 -36.23 -15.14
C SER A 623 -14.18 -37.66 -14.59
N PRO A 624 -13.23 -37.88 -13.66
CA PRO A 624 -12.91 -39.23 -13.21
C PRO A 624 -14.05 -39.89 -12.42
N ALA A 625 -14.18 -41.20 -12.57
CA ALA A 625 -15.01 -42.03 -11.71
C ALA A 625 -14.55 -41.92 -10.26
N GLY A 626 -15.47 -41.71 -9.32
CA GLY A 626 -15.13 -41.43 -7.92
C GLY A 626 -15.87 -42.32 -6.93
N ASP A 627 -15.20 -42.64 -5.81
CA ASP A 627 -15.80 -43.22 -4.61
C ASP A 627 -15.16 -42.56 -3.35
N SER A 628 -15.78 -42.73 -2.18
CA SER A 628 -15.25 -42.18 -0.91
C SER A 628 -15.17 -43.24 0.17
N ILE A 629 -14.02 -43.30 0.85
CA ILE A 629 -13.78 -44.23 1.96
C ILE A 629 -13.46 -43.45 3.23
N PHE A 630 -13.93 -43.95 4.37
CA PHE A 630 -13.63 -43.37 5.69
C PHE A 630 -12.68 -44.30 6.46
N VAL A 631 -11.50 -43.78 6.83
CA VAL A 631 -10.49 -44.50 7.60
C VAL A 631 -10.63 -44.13 9.08
N GLN A 632 -10.87 -45.12 9.94
CA GLN A 632 -11.09 -44.90 11.38
C GLN A 632 -9.77 -44.71 12.14
N LEU A 633 -9.84 -43.96 13.24
CA LEU A 633 -8.73 -43.77 14.18
C LEU A 633 -8.56 -45.04 15.06
N GLN A 634 -7.53 -45.85 14.83
CA GLN A 634 -7.22 -46.99 15.70
C GLN A 634 -6.55 -46.54 17.01
N THR A 635 -7.31 -46.49 18.10
CA THR A 635 -6.77 -46.27 19.45
C THR A 635 -6.31 -47.58 20.09
N HIS A 636 -4.99 -47.77 20.19
CA HIS A 636 -4.41 -48.90 20.90
C HIS A 636 -4.25 -48.56 22.39
N SER A 637 -4.99 -49.26 23.26
CA SER A 637 -4.83 -49.14 24.71
C SER A 637 -3.78 -50.12 25.22
N VAL A 638 -2.60 -49.62 25.63
CA VAL A 638 -1.56 -50.46 26.27
C VAL A 638 -1.81 -50.52 27.77
N PHE A 639 -2.26 -51.68 28.28
CA PHE A 639 -2.29 -51.95 29.71
C PHE A 639 -0.91 -52.43 30.19
N LEU A 640 -0.16 -51.56 30.87
CA LEU A 640 1.07 -51.94 31.58
C LEU A 640 0.70 -52.54 32.94
N PRO A 641 1.08 -53.81 33.24
CA PRO A 641 0.85 -54.38 34.56
C PRO A 641 1.79 -53.73 35.59
N LEU A 642 1.20 -53.18 36.66
CA LEU A 642 1.94 -52.67 37.82
C LEU A 642 2.50 -53.86 38.63
N VAL A 643 3.81 -54.10 38.56
CA VAL A 643 4.48 -55.10 39.41
C VAL A 643 4.86 -54.44 40.74
N LEU A 644 4.06 -54.68 41.79
CA LEU A 644 4.40 -54.35 43.17
C LEU A 644 5.34 -55.43 43.74
N ALA A 645 6.60 -55.08 43.97
CA ALA A 645 7.55 -55.93 44.68
C ALA A 645 7.36 -55.78 46.20
N ASN A 646 6.78 -56.79 46.85
CA ASN A 646 6.84 -56.95 48.30
C ASN A 646 8.15 -57.64 48.70
N LYS A 647 8.84 -57.11 49.72
CA LYS A 647 9.89 -57.84 50.47
C LYS A 647 9.31 -58.47 51.71
#